data_AF-A0AAD9IBQ7-F1
#
_entry.id   AF-A0AAD9IBQ7-F1
#
_cell.length_a   1.000
_cell.length_b   1.000
_cell.length_c   1.000
_cell.angle_alpha   90.00
_cell.angle_beta   90.00
_cell.angle_gamma   90.00
#
_symmetry.space_group_name_H-M   'P 1'
#
loop_
_entity.id
_entity.type
_entity.pdbx_description
1 polymer ?
#
loop_
_entity_poly.entity_id
_entity_poly.type
_entity_poly.pdbx_seq_one_letter_code
_entity_poly.pdbx_strand_id
1 'polypeptide(L)'
;MEHPGADKRKLEEYYTRQNELIDQLLGAGSEEQNAAGENAYYKPRIKFAVHASFGVNIGLFCLQLYAAIATGSLALFATAADAFMDLVSSAVMLVTSRLAARPNVYKYPVGRTRIETIGIILFSRSLALCVRHKVESVRNLASGQKDSVPLKVVPLICVGTAILAKGSLMLYCLFYRRFPTVRVFFIDHRNDIVVNAFGLVMSVLGHRLVWYLDPLGAILIAVLILVSWVSNAFEQVFLLVGRAAPKEFLSKLIYMTITHDERIAKVDTCRAYHAGQKYYVEIHVVMDRNLPLRITHDVGQGLQRKVEGLPDVERAVFGIVVLGGLTRLTESGLSITEWRPVTGSLPPMCRDDWESEFEKYRASPEFKLLNPHMDLDEFKKIYYMEWFHRLWGRVIGISFALPTVYFIARRRVTPRMAVTLVGITGLIGFQGFVGWWMVKSGLKDDLFAPGSHPRVSQYRLASHLATAFVCYSCMLLAGLGVLRDHRALADPAAALKALNALKHPALQGLRVATAALTALVFVTVFSGALVAGLDAGLIYNEFPRMGKGYVPPPSELWNPFYSRREDRSDLWWRNMLENPSLVQLDHRILTCTTVASVLTLFALSRRARVLSVMPQNVRNGLVGLVHLVSLQFALGYFTLVYLVPIPLAAAHQAGALALLTGALVLGHRLRLPKSTLMLVQRRLMQLQR
;
A
#
# COMPACT_ATOMS: atom_id res chain seq x y z
N MET A 1 12.59 -33.61 -33.19
CA MET A 1 11.16 -33.96 -33.34
C MET A 1 10.54 -32.97 -34.32
N GLU A 2 10.26 -33.45 -35.53
CA GLU A 2 9.85 -32.63 -36.68
C GLU A 2 8.31 -32.52 -36.71
N HIS A 3 7.79 -31.32 -36.47
CA HIS A 3 6.41 -30.99 -36.84
C HIS A 3 6.41 -30.51 -38.31
N PRO A 4 5.84 -31.27 -39.26
CA PRO A 4 6.01 -31.02 -40.70
C PRO A 4 5.33 -29.75 -41.24
N GLY A 5 4.62 -28.99 -40.39
CA GLY A 5 3.97 -27.72 -40.75
C GLY A 5 4.42 -26.49 -39.94
N ALA A 6 5.42 -26.63 -39.06
CA ALA A 6 5.89 -25.52 -38.23
C ALA A 6 6.97 -24.70 -38.96
N ASP A 7 6.84 -23.37 -38.91
CA ASP A 7 7.84 -22.42 -39.42
C ASP A 7 9.17 -22.61 -38.66
N LYS A 8 10.19 -23.12 -39.37
CA LYS A 8 11.50 -23.48 -38.80
C LYS A 8 12.15 -22.32 -38.06
N ARG A 9 11.99 -21.07 -38.54
CA ARG A 9 12.59 -19.89 -37.91
C ARG A 9 11.94 -19.58 -36.56
N LYS A 10 10.60 -19.67 -36.50
CA LYS A 10 9.86 -19.47 -35.24
C LYS A 10 10.17 -20.56 -34.22
N LEU A 11 10.41 -21.78 -34.70
CA LEU A 11 10.77 -22.91 -33.85
C LEU A 11 12.19 -22.75 -33.28
N GLU A 12 13.14 -22.32 -34.11
CA GLU A 12 14.51 -22.01 -33.69
C GLU A 12 14.55 -20.83 -32.71
N GLU A 13 13.82 -19.75 -32.97
CA GLU A 13 13.65 -18.62 -32.05
C GLU A 13 13.04 -19.08 -30.70
N TYR A 14 12.05 -19.96 -30.73
CA TYR A 14 11.42 -20.52 -29.53
C TYR A 14 12.41 -21.33 -28.69
N TYR A 15 13.14 -22.28 -29.30
CA TYR A 15 14.11 -23.11 -28.60
C TYR A 15 15.31 -22.29 -28.11
N THR A 16 15.75 -21.30 -28.88
CA THR A 16 16.82 -20.37 -28.44
C THR A 16 16.38 -19.62 -27.20
N ARG A 17 15.17 -19.04 -27.20
CA ARG A 17 14.62 -18.32 -26.05
C ARG A 17 14.36 -19.23 -24.85
N GLN A 18 13.98 -20.48 -25.09
CA GLN A 18 13.80 -21.49 -24.06
C GLN A 18 15.15 -21.86 -23.42
N ASN A 19 16.18 -22.10 -24.22
CA ASN A 19 17.53 -22.40 -23.75
C ASN A 19 18.12 -21.22 -22.95
N GLU A 20 17.96 -19.99 -23.44
CA GLU A 20 18.35 -18.78 -22.70
C GLU A 20 17.65 -18.68 -21.34
N LEU A 21 16.35 -19.01 -21.27
CA LEU A 21 15.61 -19.02 -20.02
C LEU A 21 16.14 -20.12 -19.08
N ILE A 22 16.42 -21.33 -19.59
CA ILE A 22 16.98 -22.44 -18.81
C ILE A 22 18.34 -22.04 -18.24
N ASP A 23 19.23 -21.47 -19.06
CA ASP A 23 20.56 -21.03 -18.64
C ASP A 23 20.48 -19.94 -17.55
N GLN A 24 19.54 -19.00 -17.67
CA GLN A 24 19.28 -17.97 -16.64
C GLN A 24 18.78 -18.57 -15.32
N LEU A 25 17.95 -19.61 -15.37
CA LEU A 25 17.45 -20.29 -14.18
C LEU A 25 18.56 -21.09 -13.49
N LEU A 26 19.40 -21.79 -14.26
CA LEU A 26 20.53 -22.58 -13.75
C LEU A 26 21.66 -21.70 -13.18
N GLY A 27 21.92 -20.53 -13.78
CA GLY A 27 22.96 -19.60 -13.34
C GLY A 27 22.66 -18.80 -12.07
N ALA A 28 21.39 -18.75 -11.65
CA ALA A 28 20.87 -17.85 -10.62
C ALA A 28 21.57 -17.96 -9.23
N GLY A 29 22.15 -19.11 -8.91
CA GLY A 29 22.88 -19.32 -7.63
C GLY A 29 24.32 -18.80 -7.60
N SER A 30 24.93 -18.56 -8.76
CA SER A 30 26.35 -18.13 -8.90
C SER A 30 26.52 -16.70 -9.41
N GLU A 31 25.41 -16.04 -9.76
CA GLU A 31 25.39 -14.70 -10.33
C GLU A 31 25.98 -13.62 -9.42
N GLU A 32 25.77 -13.68 -8.10
CA GLU A 32 26.32 -12.67 -7.19
C GLU A 32 27.85 -12.62 -7.28
N GLN A 33 28.50 -13.78 -7.28
CA GLN A 33 29.95 -13.91 -7.39
C GLN A 33 30.44 -13.52 -8.80
N ASN A 34 29.76 -13.98 -9.84
CA ASN A 34 30.12 -13.67 -11.23
C ASN A 34 29.97 -12.18 -11.55
N ALA A 35 28.88 -11.55 -11.12
CA ALA A 35 28.62 -10.13 -11.33
C ALA A 35 29.55 -9.23 -10.50
N ALA A 36 29.90 -9.64 -9.27
CA ALA A 36 30.89 -8.92 -8.47
C ALA A 36 32.29 -8.96 -9.11
N GLY A 37 32.72 -10.13 -9.60
CA GLY A 37 33.99 -10.30 -10.30
C GLY A 37 34.07 -9.53 -11.62
N GLU A 38 33.01 -9.59 -12.43
CA GLU A 38 32.96 -8.90 -13.71
C GLU A 38 32.91 -7.36 -13.54
N ASN A 39 32.14 -6.85 -12.58
CA ASN A 39 32.12 -5.43 -12.26
C ASN A 39 33.48 -4.91 -11.76
N ALA A 40 34.24 -5.72 -11.04
CA ALA A 40 35.58 -5.34 -10.59
C ALA A 40 36.56 -5.19 -11.77
N TYR A 41 36.52 -6.11 -12.74
CA TYR A 41 37.41 -6.12 -13.90
C TYR A 41 37.16 -4.94 -14.86
N TYR A 42 35.90 -4.64 -15.18
CA TYR A 42 35.55 -3.58 -16.14
C TYR A 42 35.46 -2.17 -15.53
N LYS A 43 35.55 -2.05 -14.20
CA LYS A 43 35.44 -0.77 -13.45
C LYS A 43 36.26 0.39 -14.02
N PRO A 44 37.54 0.21 -14.43
CA PRO A 44 38.34 1.32 -14.96
C PRO A 44 37.82 1.84 -16.30
N ARG A 45 37.38 0.93 -17.18
CA ARG A 45 36.87 1.24 -18.52
C ARG A 45 35.51 1.94 -18.45
N ILE A 46 34.66 1.54 -17.50
CA ILE A 46 33.40 2.21 -17.18
C ILE A 46 33.64 3.62 -16.66
N LYS A 47 34.57 3.79 -15.71
CA LYS A 47 34.95 5.12 -15.20
C LYS A 47 35.45 6.04 -16.31
N PHE A 48 36.27 5.52 -17.21
CA PHE A 48 36.74 6.29 -18.37
C PHE A 48 35.57 6.75 -19.24
N ALA A 49 34.63 5.86 -19.60
CA ALA A 49 33.44 6.22 -20.40
C ALA A 49 32.65 7.39 -19.79
N VAL A 50 32.41 7.32 -18.48
CA VAL A 50 31.64 8.32 -17.73
C VAL A 50 32.39 9.65 -17.64
N HIS A 51 33.67 9.62 -17.27
CA HIS A 51 34.47 10.84 -17.11
C HIS A 51 34.78 11.52 -18.45
N ALA A 52 35.07 10.75 -19.49
CA ALA A 52 35.28 11.28 -20.84
C ALA A 52 33.99 11.91 -21.39
N SER A 53 32.84 11.26 -21.22
CA SER A 53 31.54 11.82 -21.62
C SER A 53 31.23 13.12 -20.90
N PHE A 54 31.47 13.18 -19.59
CA PHE A 54 31.29 14.39 -18.81
C PHE A 54 32.24 15.52 -19.26
N GLY A 55 33.52 15.21 -19.50
CA GLY A 55 34.50 16.18 -19.96
C GLY A 55 34.18 16.76 -21.34
N VAL A 56 33.72 15.93 -22.27
CA VAL A 56 33.27 16.39 -23.59
C VAL A 56 32.02 17.27 -23.48
N ASN A 57 31.06 16.93 -22.61
CA ASN A 57 29.88 17.78 -22.38
C ASN A 57 30.27 19.18 -21.85
N ILE A 58 31.26 19.27 -20.95
CA ILE A 58 31.80 20.56 -20.50
C ILE A 58 32.41 21.33 -21.68
N GLY A 59 33.29 20.68 -22.46
CA GLY A 59 33.97 21.31 -23.58
C GLY A 59 33.00 21.82 -24.66
N LEU A 60 31.99 21.03 -24.98
CA LEU A 60 30.95 21.40 -25.95
C LEU A 60 30.08 22.55 -25.44
N PHE A 61 29.69 22.56 -24.16
CA PHE A 61 28.96 23.67 -23.58
C PHE A 61 29.76 24.98 -23.66
N CYS A 62 31.04 24.96 -23.27
CA CYS A 62 31.89 26.16 -23.36
C CYS A 62 32.05 26.65 -24.81
N LEU A 63 32.27 25.73 -25.75
CA LEU A 63 32.39 26.05 -27.18
C LEU A 63 31.10 26.69 -27.73
N GLN A 64 29.94 26.10 -27.43
CA GLN A 64 28.65 26.58 -27.91
C GLN A 64 28.21 27.88 -27.25
N LEU A 65 28.47 28.05 -25.95
CA LEU A 65 28.21 29.31 -25.25
C LEU A 65 29.07 30.44 -25.80
N TYR A 66 30.36 30.19 -26.03
CA TYR A 66 31.25 31.15 -26.68
C TYR A 66 30.73 31.52 -28.09
N ALA A 67 30.38 30.52 -28.89
CA ALA A 67 29.84 30.74 -30.23
C ALA A 67 28.52 31.53 -30.20
N ALA A 68 27.63 31.29 -29.24
CA ALA A 68 26.38 32.02 -29.07
C ALA A 68 26.62 33.49 -28.73
N ILE A 69 27.49 33.77 -27.75
CA ILE A 69 27.84 35.14 -27.32
C ILE A 69 28.56 35.90 -28.45
N ALA A 70 29.54 35.28 -29.09
CA ALA A 70 30.33 35.92 -30.14
C ALA A 70 29.53 36.21 -31.42
N THR A 71 28.52 35.39 -31.74
CA THR A 71 27.74 35.55 -32.98
C THR A 71 26.41 36.26 -32.81
N GLY A 72 25.89 36.36 -31.58
CA GLY A 72 24.57 36.89 -31.26
C GLY A 72 23.40 36.03 -31.78
N SER A 73 23.63 34.78 -32.20
CA SER A 73 22.64 33.95 -32.87
C SER A 73 21.70 33.22 -31.91
N LEU A 74 20.39 33.42 -32.07
CA LEU A 74 19.34 32.77 -31.27
C LEU A 74 19.35 31.23 -31.41
N ALA A 75 19.67 30.69 -32.58
CA ALA A 75 19.81 29.25 -32.80
C ALA A 75 21.00 28.65 -32.03
N LEU A 76 22.09 29.42 -31.89
CA LEU A 76 23.24 29.02 -31.08
C LEU A 76 22.97 29.13 -29.58
N PHE A 77 22.16 30.10 -29.15
CA PHE A 77 21.66 30.12 -27.77
C PHE A 77 20.78 28.90 -27.45
N ALA A 78 20.00 28.41 -28.40
CA ALA A 78 19.18 27.21 -28.21
C ALA A 78 20.02 25.93 -28.07
N THR A 79 21.08 25.77 -28.88
CA THR A 79 22.00 24.62 -28.79
C THR A 79 22.91 24.71 -27.56
N ALA A 80 23.39 25.90 -27.21
CA ALA A 80 24.14 26.12 -25.96
C ALA A 80 23.29 25.84 -24.71
N ALA A 81 21.99 26.15 -24.74
CA ALA A 81 21.06 25.79 -23.68
C ALA A 81 20.90 24.26 -23.58
N ASP A 82 20.87 23.54 -24.70
CA ASP A 82 20.81 22.08 -24.74
C ASP A 82 22.06 21.45 -24.10
N ALA A 83 23.26 21.85 -24.54
CA ALA A 83 24.51 21.36 -23.96
C ALA A 83 24.71 21.74 -22.49
N PHE A 84 24.18 22.89 -22.06
CA PHE A 84 24.11 23.24 -20.63
C PHE A 84 23.25 22.23 -19.86
N MET A 85 22.10 21.86 -20.42
CA MET A 85 21.21 20.89 -19.77
C MET A 85 21.82 19.50 -19.71
N ASP A 86 22.54 19.05 -20.75
CA ASP A 86 23.28 17.78 -20.74
C ASP A 86 24.37 17.77 -19.66
N LEU A 87 25.06 18.91 -19.51
CA LEU A 87 26.07 19.09 -18.48
C LEU A 87 25.46 18.98 -17.08
N VAL A 88 24.34 19.66 -16.82
CA VAL A 88 23.67 19.61 -15.52
C VAL A 88 23.09 18.22 -15.26
N SER A 89 22.46 17.58 -16.24
CA SER A 89 21.96 16.20 -16.16
C SER A 89 23.07 15.22 -15.79
N SER A 90 24.21 15.32 -16.48
CA SER A 90 25.39 14.49 -16.23
C SER A 90 26.00 14.75 -14.85
N ALA A 91 26.02 16.01 -14.40
CA ALA A 91 26.50 16.39 -13.07
C ALA A 91 25.59 15.87 -11.97
N VAL A 92 24.26 16.01 -12.14
CA VAL A 92 23.26 15.45 -11.21
C VAL A 92 23.44 13.95 -11.11
N MET A 93 23.51 13.23 -12.23
CA MET A 93 23.72 11.78 -12.24
C MET A 93 25.02 11.35 -11.55
N LEU A 94 26.12 12.08 -11.75
CA LEU A 94 27.39 11.84 -11.06
C LEU A 94 27.31 12.07 -9.55
N VAL A 95 26.61 13.12 -9.12
CA VAL A 95 26.43 13.45 -7.70
C VAL A 95 25.48 12.47 -7.03
N THR A 96 24.33 12.19 -7.63
CA THR A 96 23.33 11.27 -7.07
C THR A 96 23.88 9.85 -7.00
N SER A 97 24.63 9.39 -8.00
CA SER A 97 25.28 8.09 -7.97
C SER A 97 26.34 7.99 -6.87
N ARG A 98 27.15 9.05 -6.66
CA ARG A 98 28.09 9.09 -5.52
C ARG A 98 27.39 9.11 -4.16
N LEU A 99 26.25 9.79 -4.05
CA LEU A 99 25.44 9.84 -2.83
C LEU A 99 24.76 8.50 -2.54
N ALA A 100 24.30 7.80 -3.59
CA ALA A 100 23.73 6.46 -3.50
C ALA A 100 24.78 5.42 -3.08
N ALA A 101 26.02 5.56 -3.56
CA ALA A 101 27.14 4.66 -3.24
C ALA A 101 27.67 4.76 -1.79
N ARG A 102 27.21 5.73 -0.99
CA ARG A 102 27.59 5.88 0.44
C ARG A 102 26.42 5.50 1.36
N PRO A 103 26.24 4.21 1.68
CA PRO A 103 25.16 3.76 2.54
C PRO A 103 25.38 4.25 3.98
N ASN A 104 24.33 4.78 4.61
CA ASN A 104 24.28 5.00 6.05
C ASN A 104 23.04 4.26 6.58
N VAL A 105 23.26 3.07 7.13
CA VAL A 105 22.20 2.16 7.57
C VAL A 105 21.35 2.77 8.68
N TYR A 106 21.93 3.59 9.58
CA TYR A 106 21.21 4.20 10.69
C TYR A 106 20.21 5.26 10.25
N LYS A 107 20.56 6.06 9.24
CA LYS A 107 19.69 7.14 8.74
C LYS A 107 18.83 6.70 7.55
N TYR A 108 19.31 5.74 6.76
CA TYR A 108 18.67 5.22 5.56
C TYR A 108 18.82 3.69 5.53
N PRO A 109 18.04 2.95 6.35
CA PRO A 109 18.16 1.49 6.51
C PRO A 109 17.80 0.68 5.26
N VAL A 110 17.16 1.34 4.29
CA VAL A 110 16.73 0.80 3.00
C VAL A 110 17.74 1.12 1.88
N GLY A 111 18.74 1.96 2.15
CA GLY A 111 19.65 2.50 1.13
C GLY A 111 19.22 3.86 0.59
N ARG A 112 19.97 4.35 -0.40
CA ARG A 112 19.83 5.69 -0.99
C ARG A 112 19.69 5.69 -2.51
N THR A 113 19.45 4.52 -3.11
CA THR A 113 19.30 4.31 -4.56
C THR A 113 18.20 5.22 -5.16
N ARG A 114 17.12 5.47 -4.41
CA ARG A 114 16.02 6.37 -4.80
C ARG A 114 16.44 7.83 -5.02
N ILE A 115 17.58 8.26 -4.49
CA ILE A 115 18.10 9.62 -4.70
C ILE A 115 18.42 9.85 -6.18
N GLU A 116 18.82 8.81 -6.92
CA GLU A 116 19.05 8.91 -8.36
C GLU A 116 17.75 9.27 -9.11
N THR A 117 16.68 8.51 -8.87
CA THR A 117 15.34 8.74 -9.45
C THR A 117 14.78 10.12 -9.05
N ILE A 118 14.92 10.50 -7.78
CA ILE A 118 14.47 11.80 -7.27
C ILE A 118 15.27 12.95 -7.92
N GLY A 119 16.58 12.79 -8.10
CA GLY A 119 17.43 13.78 -8.77
C GLY A 119 16.99 14.04 -10.21
N ILE A 120 16.66 12.98 -10.96
CA ILE A 120 16.18 13.10 -12.36
C ILE A 120 14.82 13.81 -12.41
N ILE A 121 13.90 13.52 -11.47
CA ILE A 121 12.59 14.16 -11.41
C ILE A 121 12.68 15.65 -11.02
N LEU A 122 13.52 15.99 -10.04
CA LEU A 122 13.74 17.39 -9.65
C LEU A 122 14.35 18.20 -10.81
N PHE A 123 15.21 17.57 -11.60
CA PHE A 123 15.81 18.19 -12.77
C PHE A 123 14.80 18.37 -13.90
N SER A 124 13.95 17.37 -14.20
CA SER A 124 12.93 17.47 -15.26
C SER A 124 11.89 18.58 -15.00
N ARG A 125 11.59 18.87 -13.73
CA ARG A 125 10.73 20.01 -13.33
C ARG A 125 11.34 21.38 -13.64
N SER A 126 12.65 21.52 -13.56
CA SER A 126 13.37 22.77 -13.84
C SER A 126 13.36 23.11 -15.34
N LEU A 127 13.21 22.10 -16.20
CA LEU A 127 13.18 22.21 -17.66
C LEU A 127 11.82 22.71 -18.21
N ALA A 128 10.71 22.36 -17.56
CA ALA A 128 9.39 22.90 -17.92
C ALA A 128 9.32 24.44 -17.82
N LEU A 129 10.18 25.04 -17.00
CA LEU A 129 10.37 26.50 -16.93
C LEU A 129 11.21 27.05 -18.10
N CYS A 130 12.21 26.32 -18.60
CA CYS A 130 13.04 26.74 -19.74
C CYS A 130 12.30 26.72 -21.08
N VAL A 131 11.24 25.91 -21.23
CA VAL A 131 10.32 25.97 -22.39
C VAL A 131 9.70 27.36 -22.54
N ARG A 132 9.59 28.12 -21.46
CA ARG A 132 9.09 29.50 -21.45
C ARG A 132 10.00 30.48 -22.22
N HIS A 133 11.28 30.13 -22.45
CA HIS A 133 12.23 30.92 -23.23
C HIS A 133 12.26 30.62 -24.74
N LYS A 134 11.56 29.57 -25.21
CA LYS A 134 11.41 29.29 -26.67
C LYS A 134 10.22 30.03 -27.32
N VAL A 135 9.57 30.92 -26.58
CA VAL A 135 8.49 31.80 -27.09
C VAL A 135 9.04 32.88 -28.04
N GLU A 136 10.34 33.20 -27.99
CA GLU A 136 10.93 34.21 -28.88
C GLU A 136 11.06 33.73 -30.34
N SER A 137 11.25 32.42 -30.58
CA SER A 137 11.25 31.87 -31.95
C SER A 137 9.86 31.91 -32.59
N VAL A 138 8.81 31.73 -31.79
CA VAL A 138 7.41 31.91 -32.24
C VAL A 138 7.10 33.39 -32.45
N ARG A 139 7.67 34.27 -31.62
CA ARG A 139 7.55 35.73 -31.75
C ARG A 139 8.25 36.25 -33.01
N ASN A 140 9.40 35.69 -33.38
CA ASN A 140 10.09 35.99 -34.64
C ASN A 140 9.33 35.49 -35.88
N LEU A 141 8.62 34.36 -35.76
CA LEU A 141 7.73 33.88 -36.82
C LEU A 141 6.48 34.78 -36.96
N ALA A 142 5.97 35.31 -35.84
CA ALA A 142 4.83 36.22 -35.81
C ALA A 142 5.17 37.66 -36.24
N SER A 143 6.44 38.08 -36.15
CA SER A 143 6.89 39.43 -36.55
C SER A 143 7.29 39.57 -38.01
N GLY A 144 7.34 38.47 -38.78
CA GLY A 144 7.51 38.50 -40.24
C GLY A 144 8.87 39.06 -40.72
N GLN A 145 9.92 39.06 -39.89
CA GLN A 145 11.25 39.48 -40.32
C GLN A 145 11.82 38.50 -41.35
N LYS A 146 12.06 39.01 -42.58
CA LYS A 146 12.51 38.28 -43.77
C LYS A 146 14.03 38.25 -43.93
N ASP A 147 14.79 38.59 -42.90
CA ASP A 147 16.24 38.61 -43.00
C ASP A 147 16.78 37.20 -42.72
N SER A 148 16.91 36.42 -43.80
CA SER A 148 17.71 35.20 -43.80
C SER A 148 19.17 35.59 -43.57
N VAL A 149 19.57 35.67 -42.29
CA VAL A 149 20.96 35.87 -41.89
C VAL A 149 21.81 34.83 -42.62
N PRO A 150 22.86 35.23 -43.36
CA PRO A 150 23.68 34.29 -44.11
C PRO A 150 24.24 33.23 -43.15
N LEU A 151 24.26 31.97 -43.61
CA LEU A 151 24.84 30.83 -42.89
C LEU A 151 26.25 31.18 -42.41
N LYS A 152 26.37 31.67 -41.18
CA LYS A 152 27.66 31.94 -40.56
C LYS A 152 28.36 30.58 -40.44
N VAL A 153 29.58 30.48 -40.94
CA VAL A 153 30.40 29.25 -40.91
C VAL A 153 30.57 28.73 -39.46
N VAL A 154 30.51 29.65 -38.49
CA VAL A 154 30.68 29.38 -37.05
C VAL A 154 29.65 28.37 -36.50
N PRO A 155 28.32 28.53 -36.65
CA PRO A 155 27.35 27.51 -36.25
C PRO A 155 27.56 26.13 -36.87
N LEU A 156 27.94 26.07 -38.15
CA LEU A 156 28.17 24.81 -38.86
C LEU A 156 29.38 24.05 -38.26
N ILE A 157 30.46 24.76 -37.97
CA ILE A 157 31.66 24.20 -37.32
C ILE A 157 31.34 23.75 -35.89
N CYS A 158 30.58 24.54 -35.12
CA CYS A 158 30.24 24.20 -33.74
C CYS A 158 29.36 22.94 -33.65
N VAL A 159 28.32 22.85 -34.49
CA VAL A 159 27.44 21.67 -34.55
C VAL A 159 28.20 20.46 -35.10
N GLY A 160 29.02 20.63 -36.14
CA GLY A 160 29.86 19.57 -36.69
C GLY A 160 30.86 19.00 -35.67
N THR A 161 31.50 19.87 -34.88
CA THR A 161 32.41 19.47 -33.80
C THR A 161 31.67 18.70 -32.71
N ALA A 162 30.46 19.13 -32.34
CA ALA A 162 29.61 18.43 -31.38
C ALA A 162 29.22 17.02 -31.85
N ILE A 163 28.78 16.88 -33.11
CA ILE A 163 28.41 15.59 -33.70
C ILE A 163 29.61 14.63 -33.73
N LEU A 164 30.79 15.11 -34.12
CA LEU A 164 32.01 14.28 -34.16
C LEU A 164 32.47 13.86 -32.76
N ALA A 165 32.52 14.80 -31.81
CA ALA A 165 32.92 14.51 -30.44
C ALA A 165 31.98 13.50 -29.77
N LYS A 166 30.66 13.74 -29.84
CA LYS A 166 29.64 12.82 -29.33
C LYS A 166 29.65 11.48 -30.07
N GLY A 167 29.88 11.47 -31.39
CA GLY A 167 29.98 10.27 -32.21
C GLY A 167 31.13 9.35 -31.80
N SER A 168 32.31 9.92 -31.53
CA SER A 168 33.47 9.16 -31.06
C SER A 168 33.21 8.47 -29.70
N LEU A 169 32.53 9.17 -28.78
CA LEU A 169 32.15 8.64 -27.48
C LEU A 169 31.01 7.62 -27.60
N MET A 170 30.05 7.83 -28.50
CA MET A 170 28.97 6.88 -28.77
C MET A 170 29.55 5.53 -29.23
N LEU A 171 30.55 5.54 -30.12
CA LEU A 171 31.24 4.33 -30.57
C LEU A 171 31.97 3.63 -29.41
N TYR A 172 32.64 4.38 -28.53
CA TYR A 172 33.27 3.80 -27.34
C TYR A 172 32.23 3.18 -26.39
N CYS A 173 31.13 3.90 -26.12
CA CYS A 173 30.05 3.43 -25.26
C CYS A 173 29.31 2.23 -25.86
N LEU A 174 29.29 2.06 -27.19
CA LEU A 174 28.68 0.91 -27.87
C LEU A 174 29.29 -0.41 -27.40
N PHE A 175 30.62 -0.49 -27.26
CA PHE A 175 31.32 -1.69 -26.82
C PHE A 175 31.02 -2.08 -25.36
N TYR A 176 30.64 -1.11 -24.53
CA TYR A 176 30.38 -1.30 -23.10
C TYR A 176 28.90 -1.08 -22.74
N ARG A 177 28.00 -1.04 -23.74
CA ARG A 177 26.56 -0.76 -23.57
C ARG A 177 25.81 -1.76 -22.69
N ARG A 178 26.43 -2.91 -22.38
CA ARG A 178 25.89 -3.90 -21.45
C ARG A 178 25.83 -3.40 -20.01
N PHE A 179 26.69 -2.45 -19.65
CA PHE A 179 26.70 -1.87 -18.30
C PHE A 179 25.69 -0.71 -18.22
N PRO A 180 24.75 -0.72 -17.25
CA PRO A 180 23.67 0.26 -17.17
C PRO A 180 24.16 1.71 -17.20
N THR A 181 25.21 2.04 -16.43
CA THR A 181 25.77 3.40 -16.37
C THR A 181 26.29 3.88 -17.71
N VAL A 182 26.93 3.02 -18.50
CA VAL A 182 27.46 3.37 -19.84
C VAL A 182 26.34 3.43 -20.87
N ARG A 183 25.33 2.57 -20.74
CA ARG A 183 24.15 2.55 -21.61
C ARG A 183 23.39 3.87 -21.61
N VAL A 184 23.31 4.53 -20.45
CA VAL A 184 22.67 5.86 -20.33
C VAL A 184 23.41 6.88 -21.20
N PHE A 185 24.73 7.00 -21.06
CA PHE A 185 25.54 7.90 -21.89
C PHE A 185 25.52 7.54 -23.38
N PHE A 186 25.42 6.25 -23.73
CA PHE A 186 25.23 5.84 -25.13
C PHE A 186 23.93 6.39 -25.72
N ILE A 187 22.82 6.27 -25.00
CA ILE A 187 21.50 6.75 -25.44
C ILE A 187 21.51 8.28 -25.55
N ASP A 188 22.12 8.96 -24.58
CA ASP A 188 22.35 10.41 -24.56
C ASP A 188 23.06 10.88 -25.83
N HIS A 189 24.29 10.38 -26.06
CA HIS A 189 25.10 10.75 -27.23
C HIS A 189 24.37 10.46 -28.55
N ARG A 190 23.65 9.33 -28.65
CA ARG A 190 22.88 8.98 -29.85
C ARG A 190 21.75 9.98 -30.11
N ASN A 191 20.98 10.33 -29.08
CA ASN A 191 19.86 11.25 -29.20
C ASN A 191 20.35 12.64 -29.59
N ASP A 192 21.46 13.12 -29.01
CA ASP A 192 22.05 14.42 -29.34
C ASP A 192 22.53 14.48 -30.79
N ILE A 193 23.17 13.41 -31.29
CA ILE A 193 23.60 13.33 -32.69
C ILE A 193 22.39 13.45 -33.61
N VAL A 194 21.30 12.72 -33.32
CA VAL A 194 20.07 12.74 -34.14
C VAL A 194 19.43 14.12 -34.13
N VAL A 195 19.28 14.74 -32.96
CA VAL A 195 18.65 16.07 -32.80
C VAL A 195 19.50 17.16 -33.47
N ASN A 196 20.82 17.15 -33.25
CA ASN A 196 21.73 18.12 -33.85
C ASN A 196 21.85 17.95 -35.38
N ALA A 197 21.89 16.70 -35.87
CA ALA A 197 21.90 16.43 -37.31
C ALA A 197 20.58 16.88 -37.98
N PHE A 198 19.43 16.61 -37.35
CA PHE A 198 18.14 17.07 -37.85
C PHE A 198 18.05 18.60 -37.89
N GLY A 199 18.53 19.29 -36.84
CA GLY A 199 18.60 20.76 -36.81
C GLY A 199 19.51 21.34 -37.90
N LEU A 200 20.67 20.72 -38.12
CA LEU A 200 21.59 21.10 -39.19
C LEU A 200 20.96 20.97 -40.58
N VAL A 201 20.28 19.85 -40.83
CA VAL A 201 19.56 19.60 -42.10
C VAL A 201 18.48 20.65 -42.31
N MET A 202 17.64 20.92 -41.30
CA MET A 202 16.57 21.92 -41.40
C MET A 202 17.10 23.34 -41.63
N SER A 203 18.24 23.69 -41.04
CA SER A 203 18.89 24.99 -41.24
C SER A 203 19.46 25.15 -42.65
N VAL A 204 20.10 24.11 -43.19
CA VAL A 204 20.62 24.10 -44.57
C VAL A 204 19.47 24.14 -45.59
N LEU A 205 18.40 23.37 -45.39
CA LEU A 205 17.21 23.41 -46.24
C LEU A 205 16.48 24.75 -46.13
N GLY A 206 16.44 25.36 -44.94
CA GLY A 206 15.84 26.67 -44.73
C GLY A 206 16.52 27.78 -45.52
N HIS A 207 17.85 27.69 -45.67
CA HIS A 207 18.62 28.60 -46.49
C HIS A 207 18.45 28.37 -48.01
N ARG A 208 18.32 27.11 -48.45
CA ARG A 208 18.30 26.77 -49.89
C ARG A 208 16.92 26.66 -50.52
N LEU A 209 15.89 26.28 -49.77
CA LEU A 209 14.56 25.98 -50.30
C LEU A 209 13.51 26.97 -49.80
N VAL A 210 13.27 27.02 -48.47
CA VAL A 210 12.18 27.83 -47.91
C VAL A 210 12.51 28.36 -46.51
N TRP A 211 12.41 29.67 -46.33
CA TRP A 211 12.85 30.39 -45.13
C TRP A 211 12.21 29.93 -43.81
N TYR A 212 10.99 29.38 -43.83
CA TYR A 212 10.30 28.93 -42.62
C TYR A 212 10.76 27.55 -42.11
N LEU A 213 11.57 26.80 -42.87
CA LEU A 213 12.01 25.45 -42.47
C LEU A 213 12.94 25.46 -41.26
N ASP A 214 13.79 26.48 -41.13
CA ASP A 214 14.69 26.66 -39.98
C ASP A 214 13.92 26.89 -38.66
N PRO A 215 12.99 27.88 -38.56
CA PRO A 215 12.16 28.03 -37.37
C PRO A 215 11.21 26.85 -37.13
N LEU A 216 10.69 26.20 -38.18
CA LEU A 216 9.88 24.98 -38.05
C LEU A 216 10.70 23.83 -37.45
N GLY A 217 11.93 23.62 -37.92
CA GLY A 217 12.87 22.64 -37.39
C GLY A 217 13.18 22.89 -35.91
N ALA A 218 13.41 24.15 -35.53
CA ALA A 218 13.64 24.54 -34.14
C ALA A 218 12.42 24.25 -33.22
N ILE A 219 11.19 24.45 -33.71
CA ILE A 219 9.96 24.11 -33.01
C ILE A 219 9.82 22.60 -32.85
N LEU A 220 10.05 21.82 -33.92
CA LEU A 220 9.96 20.36 -33.89
C LEU A 220 10.97 19.75 -32.91
N ILE A 221 12.21 20.22 -32.92
CA ILE A 221 13.24 19.81 -31.95
C ILE A 221 12.81 20.16 -30.53
N ALA A 222 12.28 21.35 -30.30
CA ALA A 222 11.80 21.75 -28.98
C ALA A 222 10.68 20.85 -28.46
N VAL A 223 9.74 20.47 -29.31
CA VAL A 223 8.64 19.54 -28.97
C VAL A 223 9.18 18.13 -28.72
N LEU A 224 10.09 17.63 -29.55
CA LEU A 224 10.67 16.29 -29.41
C LEU A 224 11.43 16.16 -28.09
N ILE A 225 12.27 17.16 -27.76
CA ILE A 225 12.97 17.24 -26.48
C ILE A 225 11.93 17.22 -25.34
N LEU A 226 10.91 18.08 -25.40
CA LEU A 226 9.87 18.14 -24.37
C LEU A 226 9.16 16.80 -24.16
N VAL A 227 8.74 16.12 -25.22
CA VAL A 227 8.06 14.82 -25.15
C VAL A 227 8.99 13.75 -24.57
N SER A 228 10.25 13.71 -25.01
CA SER A 228 11.25 12.77 -24.49
C SER A 228 11.45 12.94 -22.97
N TRP A 229 11.58 14.17 -22.51
CA TRP A 229 11.78 14.48 -21.09
C TRP A 229 10.54 14.22 -20.23
N VAL A 230 9.34 14.55 -20.73
CA VAL A 230 8.09 14.22 -20.05
C VAL A 230 7.95 12.71 -19.92
N SER A 231 8.22 11.96 -20.99
CA SER A 231 8.19 10.50 -20.98
C SER A 231 9.19 9.91 -19.97
N ASN A 232 10.44 10.39 -19.96
CA ASN A 232 11.46 9.95 -19.00
C ASN A 232 11.08 10.29 -17.55
N ALA A 233 10.52 11.49 -17.31
CA ALA A 233 10.06 11.89 -15.98
C ALA A 233 8.93 10.98 -15.48
N PHE A 234 7.94 10.66 -16.33
CA PHE A 234 6.88 9.71 -16.00
C PHE A 234 7.44 8.31 -15.72
N GLU A 235 8.41 7.84 -16.50
CA GLU A 235 9.07 6.55 -16.26
C GLU A 235 9.75 6.49 -14.89
N GLN A 236 10.51 7.52 -14.51
CA GLN A 236 11.12 7.63 -13.18
C GLN A 236 10.07 7.70 -12.06
N VAL A 237 8.93 8.35 -12.29
CA VAL A 237 7.80 8.36 -11.34
C VAL A 237 7.24 6.95 -11.17
N PHE A 238 7.05 6.17 -12.24
CA PHE A 238 6.58 4.79 -12.14
C PHE A 238 7.57 3.87 -11.38
N LEU A 239 8.88 4.12 -11.48
CA LEU A 239 9.89 3.42 -10.68
C LEU A 239 9.80 3.75 -9.18
N LEU A 240 9.33 4.94 -8.81
CA LEU A 240 9.05 5.33 -7.42
C LEU A 240 7.71 4.81 -6.89
N VAL A 241 6.70 4.70 -7.76
CA VAL A 241 5.36 4.23 -7.41
C VAL A 241 5.32 2.73 -7.14
N GLY A 242 6.28 1.97 -7.68
CA GLY A 242 6.34 0.52 -7.52
C GLY A 242 5.83 -0.25 -8.73
N ARG A 243 6.29 0.10 -9.94
CA ARG A 243 6.03 -0.70 -11.14
C ARG A 243 6.51 -2.14 -10.94
N ALA A 244 5.72 -3.12 -11.35
CA ALA A 244 6.06 -4.54 -11.24
C ALA A 244 7.28 -4.90 -12.10
N ALA A 245 8.07 -5.86 -11.63
CA ALA A 245 9.19 -6.44 -12.37
C ALA A 245 8.72 -7.23 -13.60
N PRO A 246 9.59 -7.41 -14.62
CA PRO A 246 9.31 -8.26 -15.77
C PRO A 246 8.96 -9.70 -15.35
N LYS A 247 8.16 -10.39 -16.17
CA LYS A 247 7.69 -11.75 -15.88
C LYS A 247 8.84 -12.74 -15.78
N GLU A 248 9.89 -12.54 -16.57
CA GLU A 248 11.11 -13.35 -16.58
C GLU A 248 11.80 -13.31 -15.21
N PHE A 249 11.87 -12.13 -14.60
CA PHE A 249 12.44 -11.94 -13.26
C PHE A 249 11.58 -12.58 -12.18
N LEU A 250 10.25 -12.45 -12.28
CA LEU A 250 9.31 -13.13 -11.37
C LEU A 250 9.43 -14.66 -11.48
N SER A 251 9.51 -15.21 -12.68
CA SER A 251 9.71 -16.65 -12.91
C SER A 251 11.02 -17.13 -12.30
N LYS A 252 12.10 -16.35 -12.44
CA LYS A 252 13.38 -16.63 -11.81
C LYS A 252 13.29 -16.65 -10.28
N LEU A 253 12.63 -15.67 -9.67
CA LEU A 253 12.41 -15.64 -8.21
C LEU A 253 11.60 -16.85 -7.73
N ILE A 254 10.55 -17.22 -8.46
CA ILE A 254 9.73 -18.41 -8.15
C ILE A 254 10.57 -19.67 -8.24
N TYR A 255 11.35 -19.82 -9.31
CA TYR A 255 12.25 -20.97 -9.49
C TYR A 255 13.30 -21.05 -8.39
N MET A 256 13.98 -19.93 -8.08
CA MET A 256 14.97 -19.87 -7.00
C MET A 256 14.37 -20.21 -5.64
N THR A 257 13.11 -19.84 -5.43
CA THR A 257 12.37 -20.11 -4.20
C THR A 257 12.02 -21.58 -4.07
N ILE A 258 11.41 -22.17 -5.11
CA ILE A 258 10.96 -23.58 -5.06
C ILE A 258 12.15 -24.56 -5.06
N THR A 259 13.30 -24.15 -5.60
CA THR A 259 14.53 -24.94 -5.61
C THR A 259 15.45 -24.65 -4.42
N HIS A 260 15.07 -23.75 -3.50
CA HIS A 260 15.94 -23.38 -2.39
C HIS A 260 16.06 -24.48 -1.34
N ASP A 261 14.94 -25.09 -0.95
CA ASP A 261 14.86 -26.10 0.09
C ASP A 261 13.64 -27.00 -0.18
N GLU A 262 13.80 -28.31 -0.01
CA GLU A 262 12.73 -29.31 -0.24
C GLU A 262 11.50 -29.11 0.66
N ARG A 263 11.68 -28.42 1.80
CA ARG A 263 10.61 -28.11 2.76
C ARG A 263 9.68 -27.01 2.26
N ILE A 264 10.02 -26.34 1.18
CA ILE A 264 9.16 -25.36 0.50
C ILE A 264 8.21 -26.15 -0.42
N ALA A 265 6.99 -26.40 0.06
CA ALA A 265 5.99 -27.15 -0.68
C ALA A 265 5.42 -26.35 -1.86
N LYS A 266 5.24 -25.04 -1.68
CA LYS A 266 4.67 -24.14 -2.70
C LYS A 266 5.11 -22.70 -2.49
N VAL A 267 5.22 -21.95 -3.59
CA VAL A 267 5.25 -20.48 -3.57
C VAL A 267 3.82 -19.97 -3.71
N ASP A 268 3.28 -19.35 -2.65
CA ASP A 268 1.91 -18.83 -2.65
C ASP A 268 1.81 -17.52 -3.43
N THR A 269 2.68 -16.57 -3.08
CA THR A 269 2.72 -15.24 -3.68
C THR A 269 4.17 -14.85 -3.92
N CYS A 270 4.49 -14.38 -5.12
CA CYS A 270 5.77 -13.77 -5.45
C CYS A 270 5.51 -12.43 -6.12
N ARG A 271 5.89 -11.34 -5.46
CA ARG A 271 5.81 -9.97 -5.97
C ARG A 271 7.19 -9.38 -6.01
N ALA A 272 7.53 -8.76 -7.13
CA ALA A 272 8.72 -7.93 -7.24
C ALA A 272 8.30 -6.61 -7.88
N TYR A 273 8.62 -5.50 -7.23
CA TYR A 273 8.28 -4.17 -7.70
C TYR A 273 9.42 -3.19 -7.47
N HIS A 274 9.51 -2.18 -8.33
CA HIS A 274 10.59 -1.21 -8.28
C HIS A 274 10.54 -0.36 -7.01
N ALA A 275 11.70 -0.12 -6.40
CA ALA A 275 11.90 0.77 -5.28
C ALA A 275 13.01 1.79 -5.63
N GLY A 276 12.82 2.51 -6.74
CA GLY A 276 13.91 3.17 -7.46
C GLY A 276 14.40 2.27 -8.60
N GLN A 277 15.72 2.14 -8.78
CA GLN A 277 16.30 1.33 -9.87
C GLN A 277 16.28 -0.19 -9.59
N LYS A 278 16.18 -0.60 -8.33
CA LYS A 278 16.17 -2.00 -7.89
C LYS A 278 14.78 -2.48 -7.48
N TYR A 279 14.65 -3.79 -7.24
CA TYR A 279 13.43 -4.46 -6.83
C TYR A 279 13.34 -4.66 -5.32
N TYR A 280 12.15 -4.40 -4.79
CA TYR A 280 11.66 -4.98 -3.56
C TYR A 280 10.94 -6.27 -3.88
N VAL A 281 11.31 -7.34 -3.18
CA VAL A 281 10.78 -8.68 -3.40
C VAL A 281 9.99 -9.14 -2.17
N GLU A 282 8.76 -9.55 -2.39
CA GLU A 282 7.91 -10.13 -1.36
C GLU A 282 7.55 -11.55 -1.82
N ILE A 283 8.02 -12.54 -1.05
CA ILE A 283 7.77 -13.95 -1.35
C ILE A 283 7.10 -14.58 -0.13
N HIS A 284 5.97 -15.23 -0.37
CA HIS A 284 5.29 -16.06 0.60
C HIS A 284 5.46 -17.51 0.19
N VAL A 285 6.12 -18.30 1.05
CA VAL A 285 6.26 -19.74 0.86
C VAL A 285 5.34 -20.51 1.80
N VAL A 286 4.81 -21.62 1.31
CA VAL A 286 4.08 -22.61 2.10
C VAL A 286 5.07 -23.71 2.43
N MET A 287 5.24 -23.97 3.71
CA MET A 287 6.07 -25.06 4.23
C MET A 287 5.18 -26.01 5.05
N ASP A 288 5.68 -27.22 5.30
CA ASP A 288 4.97 -28.18 6.13
C ASP A 288 4.64 -27.57 7.51
N ARG A 289 3.36 -27.67 7.88
CA ARG A 289 2.84 -27.13 9.13
C ARG A 289 3.54 -27.70 10.37
N ASN A 290 4.10 -28.91 10.30
CA ASN A 290 4.76 -29.62 11.40
C ASN A 290 6.22 -29.19 11.61
N LEU A 291 6.77 -28.34 10.73
CA LEU A 291 8.15 -27.87 10.87
C LEU A 291 8.27 -26.85 12.03
N PRO A 292 9.26 -27.03 12.94
CA PRO A 292 9.55 -26.06 14.00
C PRO A 292 9.79 -24.65 13.44
N LEU A 293 9.32 -23.63 14.16
CA LEU A 293 9.48 -22.22 13.76
C LEU A 293 10.94 -21.84 13.51
N ARG A 294 11.88 -22.40 14.29
CA ARG A 294 13.31 -22.19 14.06
C ARG A 294 13.73 -22.68 12.67
N ILE A 295 13.25 -23.84 12.25
CA ILE A 295 13.58 -24.42 10.95
C ILE A 295 12.94 -23.61 9.82
N THR A 296 11.66 -23.24 9.94
CA THR A 296 10.99 -22.41 8.93
C THR A 296 11.57 -21.01 8.87
N HIS A 297 12.00 -20.45 10.01
CA HIS A 297 12.76 -19.20 10.07
C HIS A 297 14.12 -19.35 9.41
N ASP A 298 14.88 -20.40 9.68
CA ASP A 298 16.22 -20.59 9.11
C ASP A 298 16.17 -20.81 7.59
N VAL A 299 15.17 -21.55 7.10
CA VAL A 299 14.88 -21.69 5.65
C VAL A 299 14.44 -20.35 5.05
N GLY A 300 13.51 -19.64 5.69
CA GLY A 300 13.06 -18.32 5.23
C GLY A 300 14.18 -17.28 5.23
N GLN A 301 15.04 -17.28 6.24
CA GLN A 301 16.18 -16.40 6.37
C GLN A 301 17.29 -16.73 5.37
N GLY A 302 17.52 -18.02 5.09
CA GLY A 302 18.42 -18.49 4.04
C GLY A 302 17.93 -18.07 2.65
N LEU A 303 16.64 -18.26 2.38
CA LEU A 303 16.00 -17.82 1.16
C LEU A 303 16.08 -16.30 1.00
N GLN A 304 15.81 -15.54 2.07
CA GLN A 304 15.89 -14.08 2.06
C GLN A 304 17.29 -13.63 1.65
N ARG A 305 18.35 -14.18 2.26
CA ARG A 305 19.74 -13.84 1.89
C ARG A 305 20.04 -14.18 0.43
N LYS A 306 19.58 -15.33 -0.05
CA LYS A 306 19.77 -15.78 -1.44
C LYS A 306 19.06 -14.85 -2.45
N VAL A 307 17.86 -14.39 -2.13
CA VAL A 307 17.09 -13.46 -2.96
C VAL A 307 17.69 -12.05 -2.90
N GLU A 308 18.12 -11.58 -1.73
CA GLU A 308 18.80 -10.29 -1.57
C GLU A 308 20.20 -10.26 -2.21
N GLY A 309 20.82 -11.43 -2.44
CA GLY A 309 22.08 -11.55 -3.19
C GLY A 309 21.95 -11.30 -4.70
N LEU A 310 20.74 -11.27 -5.25
CA LEU A 310 20.54 -10.93 -6.66
C LEU A 310 20.90 -9.45 -6.92
N PRO A 311 21.60 -9.14 -8.03
CA PRO A 311 22.11 -7.79 -8.30
C PRO A 311 21.00 -6.73 -8.36
N ASP A 312 19.83 -7.13 -8.86
CA ASP A 312 18.67 -6.27 -9.07
C ASP A 312 17.75 -6.17 -7.85
N VAL A 313 17.97 -6.96 -6.79
CA VAL A 313 17.17 -6.92 -5.56
C VAL A 313 17.81 -5.97 -4.56
N GLU A 314 16.99 -5.10 -3.96
CA GLU A 314 17.41 -4.22 -2.87
C GLU A 314 17.03 -4.81 -1.50
N ARG A 315 15.86 -5.46 -1.41
CA ARG A 315 15.40 -6.07 -0.17
C ARG A 315 14.36 -7.16 -0.43
N ALA A 316 14.33 -8.19 0.41
CA ALA A 316 13.25 -9.16 0.45
C ALA A 316 12.52 -9.15 1.80
N VAL A 317 11.20 -9.31 1.80
CA VAL A 317 10.37 -9.37 3.02
C VAL A 317 9.57 -10.67 3.07
N PHE A 318 9.57 -11.29 4.24
CA PHE A 318 8.80 -12.48 4.58
C PHE A 318 7.82 -12.14 5.72
N GLY A 319 6.53 -12.50 5.59
CA GLY A 319 5.48 -12.01 6.50
C GLY A 319 4.63 -13.12 7.16
N ILE A 320 4.20 -12.89 8.41
CA ILE A 320 3.19 -13.67 9.16
C ILE A 320 2.19 -12.70 9.85
N VAL A 321 0.91 -13.08 9.89
CA VAL A 321 -0.27 -12.20 10.05
C VAL A 321 -0.95 -12.23 11.43
N VAL A 322 -1.63 -11.12 11.75
CA VAL A 322 -2.32 -10.66 12.96
C VAL A 322 -3.51 -11.52 13.43
N LEU A 323 -3.72 -11.59 14.74
CA LEU A 323 -4.13 -12.78 15.49
C LEU A 323 -5.63 -12.92 15.88
N GLY A 324 -6.40 -11.83 15.95
CA GLY A 324 -7.78 -11.86 16.47
C GLY A 324 -8.88 -12.23 15.47
N GLY A 325 -8.78 -11.78 14.21
CA GLY A 325 -9.63 -12.24 13.11
C GLY A 325 -9.14 -13.58 12.53
N LEU A 326 -7.85 -13.90 12.74
CA LEU A 326 -7.23 -15.12 12.26
C LEU A 326 -7.80 -16.37 12.93
N THR A 327 -8.07 -16.34 14.24
CA THR A 327 -8.59 -17.53 14.95
C THR A 327 -9.91 -18.05 14.39
N ARG A 328 -10.75 -17.17 13.83
CA ARG A 328 -11.94 -17.60 13.06
C ARG A 328 -11.59 -18.01 11.64
N LEU A 329 -10.76 -17.23 10.94
CA LEU A 329 -10.34 -17.52 9.56
C LEU A 329 -9.49 -18.80 9.43
N THR A 330 -8.91 -19.28 10.54
CA THR A 330 -8.18 -20.56 10.65
C THR A 330 -8.97 -21.62 11.41
N GLU A 331 -10.26 -21.37 11.69
CA GLU A 331 -11.16 -22.33 12.37
C GLU A 331 -10.64 -22.88 13.70
N SER A 332 -9.85 -22.10 14.44
CA SER A 332 -9.26 -22.54 15.71
C SER A 332 -10.13 -22.23 16.92
N GLY A 333 -11.24 -21.50 16.75
CA GLY A 333 -12.07 -20.97 17.83
C GLY A 333 -12.89 -21.98 18.65
N LEU A 334 -12.76 -23.29 18.41
CA LEU A 334 -13.42 -24.38 19.13
C LEU A 334 -12.45 -25.42 19.69
N SER A 335 -11.13 -25.18 19.60
CA SER A 335 -10.08 -26.10 20.06
C SER A 335 -10.01 -26.25 21.58
N ILE A 336 -10.39 -25.22 22.35
CA ILE A 336 -10.40 -25.23 23.82
C ILE A 336 -11.84 -25.31 24.34
N THR A 337 -12.27 -26.52 24.69
CA THR A 337 -13.65 -26.80 25.09
C THR A 337 -13.98 -26.35 26.52
N GLU A 338 -12.97 -26.22 27.38
CA GLU A 338 -13.15 -25.84 28.78
C GLU A 338 -12.96 -24.34 29.04
N TRP A 339 -13.65 -23.84 30.06
CA TRP A 339 -13.52 -22.46 30.54
C TRP A 339 -12.68 -22.43 31.83
N ARG A 340 -11.36 -22.25 31.67
CA ARG A 340 -10.40 -22.11 32.78
C ARG A 340 -9.81 -20.68 32.81
N PRO A 341 -10.48 -19.69 33.44
CA PRO A 341 -10.06 -18.29 33.37
C PRO A 341 -8.68 -18.02 33.98
N VAL A 342 -8.31 -18.71 35.06
CA VAL A 342 -7.05 -18.50 35.79
C VAL A 342 -6.01 -19.56 35.40
N THR A 343 -6.31 -20.84 35.65
CA THR A 343 -5.40 -21.97 35.42
C THR A 343 -5.07 -22.20 33.94
N GLY A 344 -5.95 -21.83 33.02
CA GLY A 344 -5.71 -21.91 31.58
C GLY A 344 -4.85 -20.77 31.00
N SER A 345 -4.13 -20.03 31.85
CA SER A 345 -3.17 -18.99 31.41
C SER A 345 -1.84 -19.60 30.98
N LEU A 346 -1.48 -20.76 31.53
CA LEU A 346 -0.36 -21.58 31.05
C LEU A 346 -0.89 -22.59 30.02
N PRO A 347 -0.18 -22.84 28.92
CA PRO A 347 -0.51 -23.93 28.01
C PRO A 347 -0.17 -25.28 28.66
N PRO A 348 -0.65 -26.41 28.11
CA PRO A 348 -0.25 -27.74 28.55
C PRO A 348 1.29 -27.90 28.49
N MET A 349 1.89 -28.38 29.59
CA MET A 349 3.35 -28.36 29.77
C MET A 349 4.00 -29.74 29.59
N CYS A 350 3.25 -30.82 29.80
CA CYS A 350 3.71 -32.19 29.57
C CYS A 350 2.86 -32.90 28.51
N ARG A 351 3.33 -34.07 28.06
CA ARG A 351 2.64 -34.87 27.05
C ARG A 351 1.26 -35.33 27.51
N ASP A 352 1.15 -35.74 28.78
CA ASP A 352 -0.11 -36.23 29.36
C ASP A 352 -1.19 -35.12 29.37
N ASP A 353 -0.81 -33.88 29.68
CA ASP A 353 -1.72 -32.73 29.62
C ASP A 353 -2.19 -32.47 28.18
N TRP A 354 -1.29 -32.58 27.20
CA TRP A 354 -1.61 -32.41 25.78
C TRP A 354 -2.56 -33.49 25.27
N GLU A 355 -2.34 -34.75 25.67
CA GLU A 355 -3.21 -35.87 25.33
C GLU A 355 -4.59 -35.69 25.97
N SER A 356 -4.67 -35.25 27.23
CA SER A 356 -5.95 -34.96 27.91
C SER A 356 -6.76 -33.87 27.22
N GLU A 357 -6.14 -32.74 26.82
CA GLU A 357 -6.84 -31.69 26.08
C GLU A 357 -7.25 -32.16 24.68
N PHE A 358 -6.44 -33.00 24.03
CA PHE A 358 -6.77 -33.55 22.73
C PHE A 358 -7.91 -34.55 22.79
N GLU A 359 -8.00 -35.38 23.83
CA GLU A 359 -9.15 -36.28 24.04
C GLU A 359 -10.47 -35.52 24.14
N LYS A 360 -10.48 -34.39 24.85
CA LYS A 360 -11.64 -33.50 24.92
C LYS A 360 -12.00 -32.92 23.56
N TYR A 361 -10.99 -32.58 22.75
CA TYR A 361 -11.22 -32.14 21.38
C TYR A 361 -11.76 -33.27 20.49
N ARG A 362 -11.25 -34.50 20.61
CA ARG A 362 -11.76 -35.67 19.88
C ARG A 362 -13.22 -35.99 20.21
N ALA A 363 -13.65 -35.69 21.42
CA ALA A 363 -15.04 -35.84 21.83
C ALA A 363 -15.97 -34.81 21.14
N SER A 364 -15.43 -33.68 20.68
CA SER A 364 -16.20 -32.57 20.12
C SER A 364 -16.82 -32.88 18.73
N PRO A 365 -17.92 -32.21 18.36
CA PRO A 365 -18.49 -32.29 17.02
C PRO A 365 -17.53 -31.87 15.91
N GLU A 366 -16.67 -30.88 16.15
CA GLU A 366 -15.72 -30.35 15.16
C GLU A 366 -14.70 -31.42 14.73
N PHE A 367 -14.10 -32.14 15.69
CA PHE A 367 -13.18 -33.24 15.37
C PHE A 367 -13.91 -34.36 14.63
N LYS A 368 -15.09 -34.78 15.10
CA LYS A 368 -15.81 -35.93 14.52
C LYS A 368 -16.32 -35.69 13.10
N LEU A 369 -16.71 -34.46 12.76
CA LEU A 369 -17.35 -34.13 11.48
C LEU A 369 -16.42 -33.43 10.48
N LEU A 370 -15.49 -32.59 10.96
CA LEU A 370 -14.62 -31.79 10.09
C LEU A 370 -13.17 -32.27 10.09
N ASN A 371 -12.65 -32.69 11.25
CA ASN A 371 -11.23 -33.00 11.45
C ASN A 371 -10.93 -34.43 11.95
N PRO A 372 -11.57 -35.50 11.43
CA PRO A 372 -11.50 -36.83 12.05
C PRO A 372 -10.11 -37.49 11.98
N HIS A 373 -9.25 -36.98 11.10
CA HIS A 373 -7.89 -37.47 10.88
C HIS A 373 -6.81 -36.58 11.51
N MET A 374 -7.20 -35.55 12.26
CA MET A 374 -6.25 -34.62 12.87
C MET A 374 -5.39 -35.34 13.91
N ASP A 375 -4.09 -35.07 13.91
CA ASP A 375 -3.15 -35.58 14.91
C ASP A 375 -2.90 -34.57 16.06
N LEU A 376 -2.10 -34.97 17.04
CA LEU A 376 -1.81 -34.13 18.22
C LEU A 376 -1.03 -32.85 17.85
N ASP A 377 -0.15 -32.90 16.86
CA ASP A 377 0.69 -31.75 16.48
C ASP A 377 -0.09 -30.71 15.67
N GLU A 378 -1.09 -31.16 14.93
CA GLU A 378 -2.09 -30.32 14.28
C GLU A 378 -3.04 -29.69 15.30
N PHE A 379 -3.50 -30.45 16.28
CA PHE A 379 -4.31 -29.95 17.40
C PHE A 379 -3.58 -28.85 18.18
N LYS A 380 -2.28 -29.01 18.47
CA LYS A 380 -1.47 -27.97 19.14
C LYS A 380 -1.54 -26.62 18.43
N LYS A 381 -1.57 -26.58 17.09
CA LYS A 381 -1.57 -25.32 16.33
C LYS A 381 -2.86 -24.55 16.52
N ILE A 382 -4.01 -25.22 16.39
CA ILE A 382 -5.30 -24.59 16.63
C ILE A 382 -5.45 -24.21 18.11
N TYR A 383 -4.98 -25.07 19.03
CA TYR A 383 -4.98 -24.81 20.46
C TYR A 383 -4.17 -23.56 20.81
N TYR A 384 -2.94 -23.42 20.30
CA TYR A 384 -2.09 -22.27 20.60
C TYR A 384 -2.67 -20.95 20.09
N MET A 385 -3.33 -20.96 18.93
CA MET A 385 -3.97 -19.75 18.41
C MET A 385 -5.15 -19.32 19.29
N GLU A 386 -5.98 -20.26 19.72
CA GLU A 386 -7.07 -19.96 20.63
C GLU A 386 -6.58 -19.58 22.03
N TRP A 387 -5.61 -20.32 22.57
CA TRP A 387 -4.97 -20.04 23.86
C TRP A 387 -4.35 -18.64 23.87
N PHE A 388 -3.60 -18.27 22.83
CA PHE A 388 -2.97 -16.96 22.74
C PHE A 388 -4.03 -15.85 22.69
N HIS A 389 -5.09 -16.04 21.90
CA HIS A 389 -6.20 -15.09 21.85
C HIS A 389 -6.87 -14.90 23.22
N ARG A 390 -7.17 -16.01 23.93
CA ARG A 390 -7.73 -15.99 25.30
C ARG A 390 -6.78 -15.33 26.30
N LEU A 391 -5.47 -15.64 26.23
CA LEU A 391 -4.43 -15.02 27.06
C LEU A 391 -4.36 -13.51 26.82
N TRP A 392 -4.38 -13.07 25.56
CA TRP A 392 -4.34 -11.65 25.21
C TRP A 392 -5.54 -10.89 25.77
N GLY A 393 -6.74 -11.49 25.72
CA GLY A 393 -7.94 -10.97 26.38
C GLY A 393 -7.76 -10.78 27.89
N ARG A 394 -7.14 -11.76 28.58
CA ARG A 394 -6.84 -11.67 30.02
C ARG A 394 -5.84 -10.56 30.33
N VAL A 395 -4.77 -10.45 29.53
CA VAL A 395 -3.74 -9.40 29.69
C VAL A 395 -4.36 -8.01 29.52
N ILE A 396 -5.23 -7.81 28.52
CA ILE A 396 -5.99 -6.56 28.35
C ILE A 396 -6.89 -6.30 29.56
N GLY A 397 -7.60 -7.32 30.05
CA GLY A 397 -8.43 -7.21 31.26
C GLY A 397 -7.66 -6.75 32.48
N ILE A 398 -6.55 -7.42 32.82
CA ILE A 398 -5.73 -7.10 33.99
C ILE A 398 -5.06 -5.74 33.85
N SER A 399 -4.46 -5.46 32.68
CA SER A 399 -3.78 -4.19 32.41
C SER A 399 -4.71 -2.98 32.43
N PHE A 400 -6.02 -3.16 32.23
CA PHE A 400 -6.99 -2.08 32.38
C PHE A 400 -7.61 -2.03 33.79
N ALA A 401 -7.93 -3.18 34.38
CA ALA A 401 -8.61 -3.27 35.67
C ALA A 401 -7.72 -2.81 36.83
N LEU A 402 -6.44 -3.24 36.88
CA LEU A 402 -5.54 -2.89 37.99
C LEU A 402 -5.28 -1.37 38.07
N PRO A 403 -4.91 -0.67 36.96
CA PRO A 403 -4.79 0.79 37.01
C PRO A 403 -6.11 1.49 37.36
N THR A 404 -7.24 0.96 36.88
CA THR A 404 -8.57 1.52 37.21
C THR A 404 -8.81 1.50 38.73
N VAL A 405 -8.61 0.36 39.38
CA VAL A 405 -8.74 0.22 40.83
C VAL A 405 -7.77 1.17 41.55
N TYR A 406 -6.50 1.19 41.12
CA TYR A 406 -5.48 2.07 41.70
C TYR A 406 -5.86 3.55 41.62
N PHE A 407 -6.23 4.05 40.44
CA PHE A 407 -6.54 5.47 40.26
C PHE A 407 -7.81 5.91 41.01
N ILE A 408 -8.81 5.03 41.11
CA ILE A 408 -10.03 5.29 41.89
C ILE A 408 -9.71 5.30 43.38
N ALA A 409 -9.02 4.28 43.89
CA ALA A 409 -8.64 4.18 45.31
C ALA A 409 -7.78 5.37 45.76
N ARG A 410 -6.86 5.82 44.91
CA ARG A 410 -6.01 7.00 45.16
C ARG A 410 -6.69 8.34 44.88
N ARG A 411 -7.99 8.35 44.53
CA ARG A 411 -8.78 9.55 44.19
C ARG A 411 -8.10 10.43 43.12
N ARG A 412 -7.39 9.80 42.18
CA ARG A 412 -6.68 10.47 41.07
C ARG A 412 -7.57 10.75 39.86
N VAL A 413 -8.83 10.34 39.91
CA VAL A 413 -9.84 10.54 38.85
C VAL A 413 -11.10 11.19 39.42
N THR A 414 -11.82 11.92 38.57
CA THR A 414 -13.12 12.52 38.95
C THR A 414 -14.19 11.44 39.13
N PRO A 415 -15.26 11.65 39.92
CA PRO A 415 -16.32 10.65 40.12
C PRO A 415 -16.96 10.18 38.82
N ARG A 416 -17.16 11.09 37.86
CA ARG A 416 -17.67 10.75 36.53
C ARG A 416 -16.73 9.85 35.75
N MET A 417 -15.42 10.13 35.80
CA MET A 417 -14.42 9.29 35.15
C MET A 417 -14.31 7.93 35.85
N ALA A 418 -14.41 7.86 37.17
CA ALA A 418 -14.45 6.61 37.92
C ALA A 418 -15.61 5.71 37.44
N VAL A 419 -16.83 6.24 37.32
CA VAL A 419 -17.99 5.49 36.77
C VAL A 419 -17.71 5.01 35.34
N THR A 420 -17.03 5.83 34.53
CA THR A 420 -16.70 5.47 33.14
C THR A 420 -15.69 4.33 33.09
N LEU A 421 -14.63 4.37 33.91
CA LEU A 421 -13.61 3.33 33.99
C LEU A 421 -14.16 2.01 34.55
N VAL A 422 -15.03 2.08 35.57
CA VAL A 422 -15.74 0.91 36.10
C VAL A 422 -16.65 0.31 35.03
N GLY A 423 -17.40 1.14 34.30
CA GLY A 423 -18.25 0.68 33.20
C GLY A 423 -17.45 0.00 32.08
N ILE A 424 -16.31 0.55 31.68
CA ILE A 424 -15.42 -0.07 30.68
C ILE A 424 -14.85 -1.39 31.22
N THR A 425 -14.41 -1.43 32.48
CA THR A 425 -13.92 -2.67 33.11
C THR A 425 -15.00 -3.75 33.12
N GLY A 426 -16.24 -3.37 33.44
CA GLY A 426 -17.41 -4.25 33.33
C GLY A 426 -17.66 -4.73 31.91
N LEU A 427 -17.52 -3.87 30.89
CA LEU A 427 -17.63 -4.25 29.48
C LEU A 427 -16.53 -5.22 29.04
N ILE A 428 -15.29 -5.06 29.52
CA ILE A 428 -14.20 -6.00 29.23
C ILE A 428 -14.52 -7.38 29.85
N GLY A 429 -14.99 -7.42 31.09
CA GLY A 429 -15.45 -8.66 31.73
C GLY A 429 -16.63 -9.31 30.99
N PHE A 430 -17.60 -8.49 30.58
CA PHE A 430 -18.74 -8.94 29.77
C PHE A 430 -18.30 -9.48 28.41
N GLN A 431 -17.24 -8.93 27.81
CA GLN A 431 -16.65 -9.44 26.58
C GLN A 431 -16.21 -10.90 26.75
N GLY A 432 -15.50 -11.21 27.84
CA GLY A 432 -15.12 -12.59 28.18
C GLY A 432 -16.33 -13.52 28.32
N PHE A 433 -17.41 -13.05 28.96
CA PHE A 433 -18.68 -13.78 29.04
C PHE A 433 -19.30 -14.05 27.66
N VAL A 434 -19.37 -13.05 26.80
CA VAL A 434 -19.90 -13.20 25.42
C VAL A 434 -19.01 -14.15 24.61
N GLY A 435 -17.69 -14.12 24.80
CA GLY A 435 -16.75 -15.06 24.18
C GLY A 435 -16.99 -16.50 24.59
N TRP A 436 -17.19 -16.76 25.89
CA TRP A 436 -17.61 -18.07 26.37
C TRP A 436 -18.95 -18.52 25.78
N TRP A 437 -19.96 -17.63 25.78
CA TRP A 437 -21.28 -17.92 25.21
C TRP A 437 -21.22 -18.24 23.71
N MET A 438 -20.32 -17.60 22.99
CA MET A 438 -20.02 -17.85 21.58
C MET A 438 -19.41 -19.25 21.39
N VAL A 439 -18.32 -19.59 22.08
CA VAL A 439 -17.66 -20.91 21.97
C VAL A 439 -18.61 -22.04 22.35
N LYS A 440 -19.36 -21.89 23.45
CA LYS A 440 -20.36 -22.86 23.91
C LYS A 440 -21.43 -23.19 22.85
N SER A 441 -21.67 -22.32 21.87
CA SER A 441 -22.63 -22.63 20.79
C SER A 441 -22.16 -23.71 19.83
N GLY A 442 -20.85 -23.82 19.59
CA GLY A 442 -20.27 -24.76 18.64
C GLY A 442 -20.02 -26.16 19.22
N LEU A 443 -20.32 -26.37 20.50
CA LEU A 443 -20.02 -27.61 21.25
C LEU A 443 -21.29 -28.41 21.64
N LYS A 444 -22.44 -28.14 21.01
CA LYS A 444 -23.71 -28.82 21.33
C LYS A 444 -23.85 -30.16 20.60
N ASP A 445 -24.43 -31.14 21.28
CA ASP A 445 -24.69 -32.48 20.73
C ASP A 445 -25.73 -32.48 19.60
N ASP A 446 -26.65 -31.50 19.58
CA ASP A 446 -27.62 -31.30 18.50
C ASP A 446 -26.95 -31.10 17.12
N LEU A 447 -25.65 -30.78 17.09
CA LEU A 447 -24.82 -30.61 15.89
C LEU A 447 -24.28 -31.93 15.31
N PHE A 448 -24.69 -33.09 15.84
CA PHE A 448 -24.45 -34.40 15.23
C PHE A 448 -25.55 -34.80 14.21
N ALA A 449 -26.62 -34.01 14.08
CA ALA A 449 -27.71 -34.30 13.15
C ALA A 449 -27.27 -34.18 11.66
N PRO A 450 -27.77 -35.03 10.75
CA PRO A 450 -27.44 -34.95 9.33
C PRO A 450 -27.75 -33.55 8.74
N GLY A 451 -26.75 -32.91 8.14
CA GLY A 451 -26.86 -31.55 7.58
C GLY A 451 -26.56 -30.39 8.53
N SER A 452 -26.21 -30.68 9.79
CA SER A 452 -25.70 -29.66 10.73
C SER A 452 -24.18 -29.55 10.64
N HIS A 453 -23.67 -28.31 10.60
CA HIS A 453 -22.23 -28.04 10.59
C HIS A 453 -21.80 -27.55 11.99
N PRO A 454 -20.75 -28.13 12.59
CA PRO A 454 -20.28 -27.73 13.91
C PRO A 454 -19.55 -26.40 13.82
N ARG A 455 -20.33 -25.31 13.84
CA ARG A 455 -19.83 -23.94 13.77
C ARG A 455 -20.44 -23.08 14.85
N VAL A 456 -19.70 -22.05 15.24
CA VAL A 456 -20.21 -21.00 16.12
C VAL A 456 -21.38 -20.30 15.44
N SER A 457 -22.44 -20.03 16.21
CA SER A 457 -23.58 -19.27 15.70
C SER A 457 -23.16 -17.87 15.24
N GLN A 458 -23.49 -17.50 14.00
CA GLN A 458 -23.20 -16.20 13.41
C GLN A 458 -23.74 -15.03 14.26
N TYR A 459 -24.87 -15.23 14.95
CA TYR A 459 -25.43 -14.26 15.88
C TYR A 459 -24.53 -13.98 17.07
N ARG A 460 -23.92 -15.03 17.64
CA ARG A 460 -23.04 -14.92 18.80
C ARG A 460 -21.70 -14.33 18.41
N LEU A 461 -21.17 -14.74 17.25
CA LEU A 461 -19.96 -14.16 16.66
C LEU A 461 -20.14 -12.65 16.41
N ALA A 462 -21.23 -12.26 15.74
CA ALA A 462 -21.54 -10.86 15.48
C ALA A 462 -21.73 -10.06 16.78
N SER A 463 -22.37 -10.65 17.79
CA SER A 463 -22.52 -10.03 19.11
C SER A 463 -21.18 -9.85 19.84
N HIS A 464 -20.29 -10.84 19.77
CA HIS A 464 -18.95 -10.77 20.36
C HIS A 464 -18.11 -9.66 19.72
N LEU A 465 -18.12 -9.56 18.40
CA LEU A 465 -17.45 -8.48 17.67
C LEU A 465 -18.07 -7.11 17.99
N ALA A 466 -19.39 -7.00 17.97
CA ALA A 466 -20.09 -5.74 18.23
C ALA A 466 -19.80 -5.21 19.64
N THR A 467 -19.86 -6.07 20.66
CA THR A 467 -19.55 -5.70 22.04
C THR A 467 -18.08 -5.32 22.23
N ALA A 468 -17.15 -5.98 21.53
CA ALA A 468 -15.75 -5.58 21.48
C ALA A 468 -15.57 -4.18 20.88
N PHE A 469 -16.27 -3.87 19.77
CA PHE A 469 -16.24 -2.56 19.13
C PHE A 469 -16.85 -1.46 20.01
N VAL A 470 -17.91 -1.77 20.77
CA VAL A 470 -18.46 -0.84 21.78
C VAL A 470 -17.44 -0.59 22.89
N CYS A 471 -16.84 -1.64 23.45
CA CYS A 471 -15.82 -1.51 24.49
C CYS A 471 -14.64 -0.64 24.02
N TYR A 472 -14.12 -0.92 22.82
CA TYR A 472 -13.08 -0.10 22.18
C TYR A 472 -13.52 1.36 22.01
N SER A 473 -14.74 1.59 21.52
CA SER A 473 -15.28 2.94 21.30
C SER A 473 -15.36 3.73 22.61
N CYS A 474 -15.80 3.09 23.69
CA CYS A 474 -15.84 3.69 25.03
C CYS A 474 -14.44 4.05 25.54
N MET A 475 -13.47 3.13 25.41
CA MET A 475 -12.06 3.36 25.79
C MET A 475 -11.46 4.53 25.00
N LEU A 476 -11.62 4.52 23.68
CA LEU A 476 -11.11 5.55 22.79
C LEU A 476 -11.69 6.92 23.15
N LEU A 477 -13.01 7.03 23.29
CA LEU A 477 -13.66 8.30 23.62
C LEU A 477 -13.31 8.82 25.01
N ALA A 478 -13.14 7.92 26.00
CA ALA A 478 -12.67 8.27 27.33
C ALA A 478 -11.24 8.82 27.28
N GLY A 479 -10.32 8.13 26.59
CA GLY A 479 -8.93 8.55 26.42
C GLY A 479 -8.80 9.89 25.68
N LEU A 480 -9.53 10.06 24.57
CA LEU A 480 -9.59 11.34 23.84
C LEU A 480 -10.15 12.47 24.71
N GLY A 481 -11.13 12.17 25.55
CA GLY A 481 -11.68 13.11 26.54
C GLY A 481 -10.63 13.63 27.50
N VAL A 482 -9.86 12.73 28.11
CA VAL A 482 -8.76 13.08 29.04
C VAL A 482 -7.69 13.91 28.34
N LEU A 483 -7.25 13.49 27.15
CA LEU A 483 -6.23 14.22 26.39
C LEU A 483 -6.68 15.61 25.98
N ARG A 484 -7.96 15.75 25.58
CA ARG A 484 -8.53 17.06 25.24
C ARG A 484 -8.59 17.96 26.48
N ASP A 485 -9.05 17.44 27.61
CA ASP A 485 -9.17 18.22 28.84
C ASP A 485 -7.79 18.69 29.34
N HIS A 486 -6.78 17.82 29.28
CA HIS A 486 -5.40 18.18 29.61
C HIS A 486 -4.85 19.29 28.72
N ARG A 487 -4.99 19.15 27.38
CA ARG A 487 -4.55 20.19 26.43
C ARG A 487 -5.31 21.51 26.62
N ALA A 488 -6.61 21.43 26.90
CA ALA A 488 -7.45 22.60 27.10
C ALA A 488 -7.08 23.39 28.36
N LEU A 489 -6.59 22.71 29.40
CA LEU A 489 -6.11 23.36 30.62
C LEU A 489 -4.69 23.93 30.50
N ALA A 490 -3.86 23.38 29.60
CA ALA A 490 -2.53 23.88 29.34
C ALA A 490 -2.55 25.25 28.64
N ASP A 491 -3.45 25.45 27.67
CA ASP A 491 -3.71 26.74 27.03
C ASP A 491 -5.22 27.06 27.05
N PRO A 492 -5.71 27.66 28.13
CA PRO A 492 -7.15 27.88 28.31
C PRO A 492 -7.72 28.97 27.40
N ALA A 493 -6.90 29.94 26.96
CA ALA A 493 -7.33 31.00 26.06
C ALA A 493 -7.59 30.46 24.64
N ALA A 494 -6.64 29.70 24.09
CA ALA A 494 -6.81 29.05 22.79
C ALA A 494 -7.94 28.01 22.83
N ALA A 495 -8.06 27.27 23.94
CA ALA A 495 -9.12 26.30 24.13
C ALA A 495 -10.52 26.95 24.12
N LEU A 496 -10.70 28.09 24.81
CA LEU A 496 -11.98 28.80 24.83
C LEU A 496 -12.37 29.28 23.42
N LYS A 497 -11.41 29.80 22.65
CA LYS A 497 -11.62 30.21 21.24
C LYS A 497 -12.09 29.03 20.39
N ALA A 498 -11.41 27.89 20.50
CA ALA A 498 -11.78 26.68 19.76
C ALA A 498 -13.16 26.13 20.15
N LEU A 499 -13.48 26.11 21.45
CA LEU A 499 -14.78 25.65 21.96
C LEU A 499 -15.92 26.60 21.57
N ASN A 500 -15.67 27.91 21.51
CA ASN A 500 -16.68 28.88 21.07
C ASN A 500 -16.99 28.76 19.57
N ALA A 501 -15.99 28.48 18.73
CA ALA A 501 -16.23 28.18 17.31
C ALA A 501 -17.18 26.98 17.14
N LEU A 502 -17.08 25.97 18.02
CA LEU A 502 -17.97 24.82 18.06
C LEU A 502 -19.40 25.13 18.55
N LYS A 503 -19.74 26.34 19.01
CA LYS A 503 -21.13 26.69 19.38
C LYS A 503 -21.98 27.08 18.17
N HIS A 504 -21.37 27.41 17.04
CA HIS A 504 -22.08 27.96 15.90
C HIS A 504 -23.18 27.00 15.37
N PRO A 505 -24.40 27.47 15.08
CA PRO A 505 -25.53 26.63 14.69
C PRO A 505 -25.32 25.94 13.33
N ALA A 506 -24.52 26.53 12.43
CA ALA A 506 -24.21 25.91 11.14
C ALA A 506 -23.53 24.53 11.25
N LEU A 507 -22.88 24.23 12.40
CA LEU A 507 -22.25 22.93 12.65
C LEU A 507 -23.22 21.87 13.20
N GLN A 508 -24.47 22.24 13.55
CA GLN A 508 -25.43 21.30 14.14
C GLN A 508 -25.80 20.17 13.18
N GLY A 509 -26.09 20.48 11.91
CA GLY A 509 -26.37 19.47 10.90
C GLY A 509 -25.20 18.51 10.71
N LEU A 510 -23.97 19.04 10.71
CA LEU A 510 -22.75 18.23 10.60
C LEU A 510 -22.54 17.30 11.80
N ARG A 511 -22.86 17.75 13.03
CA ARG A 511 -22.81 16.93 14.25
C ARG A 511 -23.78 15.76 14.18
N VAL A 512 -25.05 16.04 13.83
CA VAL A 512 -26.10 15.01 13.73
C VAL A 512 -25.75 14.01 12.63
N ALA A 513 -25.34 14.51 11.46
CA ALA A 513 -24.92 13.66 10.35
C ALA A 513 -23.70 12.79 10.69
N THR A 514 -22.73 13.31 11.45
CA THR A 514 -21.58 12.51 11.92
C THR A 514 -22.01 11.43 12.92
N ALA A 515 -22.95 11.72 13.82
CA ALA A 515 -23.47 10.73 14.76
C ALA A 515 -24.26 9.62 14.03
N ALA A 516 -25.14 10.00 13.10
CA ALA A 516 -25.88 9.07 12.26
C ALA A 516 -24.93 8.20 11.40
N LEU A 517 -23.91 8.81 10.81
CA LEU A 517 -22.87 8.10 10.07
C LEU A 517 -22.09 7.13 10.95
N THR A 518 -21.76 7.50 12.18
CA THR A 518 -21.05 6.61 13.12
C THR A 518 -21.91 5.38 13.44
N ALA A 519 -23.22 5.57 13.63
CA ALA A 519 -24.16 4.46 13.82
C ALA A 519 -24.26 3.58 12.56
N LEU A 520 -24.33 4.19 11.38
CA LEU A 520 -24.33 3.45 10.10
C LEU A 520 -23.06 2.62 9.94
N VAL A 521 -21.87 3.19 10.17
CA VAL A 521 -20.59 2.45 10.12
C VAL A 521 -20.62 1.26 11.07
N PHE A 522 -21.13 1.45 12.30
CA PHE A 522 -21.26 0.35 13.27
C PHE A 522 -22.20 -0.76 12.77
N VAL A 523 -23.34 -0.41 12.17
CA VAL A 523 -24.27 -1.37 11.53
C VAL A 523 -23.60 -2.10 10.37
N THR A 524 -22.83 -1.41 9.54
CA THR A 524 -22.07 -2.01 8.43
C THR A 524 -21.03 -3.01 8.95
N VAL A 525 -20.32 -2.69 10.04
CA VAL A 525 -19.40 -3.65 10.69
C VAL A 525 -20.16 -4.87 11.21
N PHE A 526 -21.30 -4.67 11.88
CA PHE A 526 -22.12 -5.77 12.39
C PHE A 526 -22.60 -6.69 11.27
N SER A 527 -23.07 -6.12 10.15
CA SER A 527 -23.43 -6.88 8.95
C SER A 527 -22.24 -7.66 8.36
N GLY A 528 -21.04 -7.08 8.35
CA GLY A 528 -19.83 -7.77 7.92
C GLY A 528 -19.47 -8.99 8.79
N ALA A 529 -19.77 -8.93 10.08
CA ALA A 529 -19.61 -10.07 10.99
C ALA A 529 -20.57 -11.22 10.68
N LEU A 530 -21.78 -10.92 10.20
CA LEU A 530 -22.73 -11.94 9.73
C LEU A 530 -22.26 -12.58 8.43
N VAL A 531 -21.73 -11.79 7.49
CA VAL A 531 -21.12 -12.30 6.24
C VAL A 531 -19.99 -13.27 6.56
N ALA A 532 -19.10 -12.91 7.48
CA ALA A 532 -18.00 -13.77 7.91
C ALA A 532 -18.48 -14.99 8.73
N GLY A 533 -19.56 -14.86 9.49
CA GLY A 533 -20.12 -15.97 10.27
C GLY A 533 -20.82 -17.03 9.43
N LEU A 534 -21.36 -16.64 8.27
CA LEU A 534 -22.05 -17.54 7.33
C LEU A 534 -21.17 -17.98 6.15
N ASP A 535 -19.90 -17.55 6.11
CA ASP A 535 -19.00 -17.72 4.95
C ASP A 535 -19.60 -17.19 3.64
N ALA A 536 -20.52 -16.22 3.74
CA ALA A 536 -21.27 -15.66 2.63
C ALA A 536 -20.39 -14.87 1.64
N GLY A 537 -19.15 -14.55 2.03
CA GLY A 537 -18.16 -13.91 1.15
C GLY A 537 -17.73 -14.77 -0.04
N LEU A 538 -18.00 -16.08 -0.01
CA LEU A 538 -17.63 -17.05 -1.05
C LEU A 538 -18.74 -17.33 -2.08
N ILE A 539 -19.92 -16.71 -1.95
CA ILE A 539 -21.08 -17.02 -2.82
C ILE A 539 -20.99 -16.25 -4.14
N TYR A 540 -20.99 -14.92 -4.07
CA TYR A 540 -20.83 -14.06 -5.23
C TYR A 540 -19.52 -13.30 -5.11
N ASN A 541 -18.60 -13.48 -6.06
CA ASN A 541 -17.25 -12.89 -6.00
C ASN A 541 -17.02 -11.78 -7.03
N GLU A 542 -18.06 -11.38 -7.76
CA GLU A 542 -18.04 -10.20 -8.61
C GLU A 542 -18.56 -8.96 -7.87
N PHE A 543 -18.16 -7.78 -8.35
CA PHE A 543 -18.72 -6.49 -7.94
C PHE A 543 -18.68 -5.53 -9.13
N PRO A 544 -19.74 -4.73 -9.39
CA PRO A 544 -20.97 -4.55 -8.60
C PRO A 544 -22.05 -5.63 -8.81
N ARG A 545 -21.86 -6.54 -9.77
CA ARG A 545 -22.83 -7.61 -10.06
C ARG A 545 -22.78 -8.73 -9.02
N MET A 546 -23.86 -9.50 -8.93
CA MET A 546 -23.98 -10.77 -8.21
C MET A 546 -24.47 -11.82 -9.22
N GLY A 547 -23.52 -12.51 -9.86
CA GLY A 547 -23.81 -13.40 -10.98
C GLY A 547 -24.29 -12.64 -12.22
N LYS A 548 -25.48 -12.98 -12.74
CA LYS A 548 -26.05 -12.38 -13.95
C LYS A 548 -26.66 -10.99 -13.74
N GLY A 549 -26.99 -10.62 -12.50
CA GLY A 549 -27.68 -9.37 -12.14
C GLY A 549 -26.90 -8.50 -11.15
N TYR A 550 -27.52 -7.43 -10.64
CA TYR A 550 -26.98 -6.63 -9.52
C TYR A 550 -27.45 -7.13 -8.14
N VAL A 551 -28.40 -8.05 -8.12
CA VAL A 551 -28.92 -8.74 -6.94
C VAL A 551 -28.93 -10.25 -7.22
N PRO A 552 -28.91 -11.11 -6.19
CA PRO A 552 -29.12 -12.54 -6.37
C PRO A 552 -30.45 -12.83 -7.08
N PRO A 553 -30.58 -14.00 -7.74
CA PRO A 553 -31.83 -14.44 -8.34
C PRO A 553 -33.00 -14.37 -7.33
N PRO A 554 -34.21 -13.97 -7.76
CA PRO A 554 -35.37 -13.91 -6.87
C PRO A 554 -35.68 -15.24 -6.15
N SER A 555 -35.28 -16.38 -6.72
CA SER A 555 -35.41 -17.70 -6.11
C SER A 555 -34.53 -17.91 -4.88
N GLU A 556 -33.42 -17.17 -4.77
CA GLU A 556 -32.54 -17.22 -3.59
C GLU A 556 -32.96 -16.22 -2.52
N LEU A 557 -33.74 -15.19 -2.88
CA LEU A 557 -34.24 -14.18 -1.96
C LEU A 557 -35.53 -14.67 -1.28
N TRP A 558 -35.68 -14.34 0.01
CA TRP A 558 -36.89 -14.66 0.79
C TRP A 558 -37.28 -16.15 0.77
N ASN A 559 -36.27 -17.02 0.77
CA ASN A 559 -36.48 -18.46 0.67
C ASN A 559 -37.22 -18.97 1.95
N PRO A 560 -38.38 -19.66 1.80
CA PRO A 560 -39.14 -20.23 2.92
C PRO A 560 -38.34 -21.21 3.77
N PHE A 561 -37.27 -21.81 3.23
CA PHE A 561 -36.37 -22.70 3.96
C PHE A 561 -35.83 -22.09 5.27
N TYR A 562 -35.59 -20.77 5.28
CA TYR A 562 -35.07 -20.09 6.47
C TYR A 562 -36.16 -19.74 7.49
N SER A 563 -37.44 -19.93 7.18
CA SER A 563 -38.56 -19.72 8.11
C SER A 563 -38.68 -20.90 9.05
N ARG A 564 -38.76 -20.65 10.37
CA ARG A 564 -38.96 -21.74 11.36
C ARG A 564 -40.38 -21.79 11.89
N ARG A 565 -41.16 -20.72 11.69
CA ARG A 565 -42.57 -20.69 12.06
C ARG A 565 -43.43 -21.13 10.88
N GLU A 566 -44.48 -21.86 11.18
CA GLU A 566 -45.50 -22.29 10.21
C GLU A 566 -46.22 -21.09 9.57
N ASP A 567 -46.41 -20.00 10.35
CA ASP A 567 -47.05 -18.76 9.91
C ASP A 567 -46.16 -17.87 9.02
N ARG A 568 -44.89 -18.24 8.81
CA ARG A 568 -43.88 -17.48 8.06
C ARG A 568 -43.66 -16.04 8.53
N SER A 569 -44.07 -15.70 9.76
CA SER A 569 -43.87 -14.37 10.34
C SER A 569 -42.39 -14.01 10.52
N ASP A 570 -41.52 -15.02 10.60
CA ASP A 570 -40.07 -14.87 10.75
C ASP A 570 -39.29 -14.91 9.43
N LEU A 571 -39.97 -15.04 8.29
CA LEU A 571 -39.34 -15.15 6.96
C LEU A 571 -38.38 -13.99 6.68
N TRP A 572 -38.80 -12.76 6.96
CA TRP A 572 -38.08 -11.57 6.55
C TRP A 572 -36.75 -11.42 7.31
N TRP A 573 -36.78 -11.40 8.65
CA TRP A 573 -35.58 -11.14 9.44
C TRP A 573 -34.63 -12.32 9.44
N ARG A 574 -35.13 -13.56 9.33
CA ARG A 574 -34.28 -14.74 9.19
C ARG A 574 -33.56 -14.76 7.85
N ASN A 575 -34.23 -14.40 6.76
CA ASN A 575 -33.53 -14.26 5.49
C ASN A 575 -32.45 -13.16 5.58
N MET A 576 -32.74 -12.00 6.17
CA MET A 576 -31.75 -10.93 6.30
C MET A 576 -30.54 -11.26 7.20
N LEU A 577 -30.64 -12.27 8.07
CA LEU A 577 -29.61 -12.60 9.06
C LEU A 577 -29.02 -14.03 8.93
N GLU A 578 -29.69 -14.94 8.24
CA GLU A 578 -29.31 -16.36 8.09
C GLU A 578 -29.15 -16.78 6.62
N ASN A 579 -29.82 -16.13 5.65
CA ASN A 579 -29.67 -16.48 4.24
C ASN A 579 -28.39 -15.82 3.68
N PRO A 580 -27.35 -16.60 3.33
CA PRO A 580 -26.06 -16.00 3.05
C PRO A 580 -26.04 -15.18 1.74
N SER A 581 -26.85 -15.51 0.72
CA SER A 581 -26.98 -14.66 -0.48
C SER A 581 -27.57 -13.28 -0.13
N LEU A 582 -28.60 -13.23 0.73
CA LEU A 582 -29.23 -11.96 1.14
C LEU A 582 -28.35 -11.19 2.13
N VAL A 583 -27.72 -11.86 3.09
CA VAL A 583 -26.78 -11.24 4.04
C VAL A 583 -25.60 -10.60 3.30
N GLN A 584 -25.10 -11.25 2.26
CA GLN A 584 -24.05 -10.68 1.40
C GLN A 584 -24.56 -9.45 0.64
N LEU A 585 -25.77 -9.48 0.10
CA LEU A 585 -26.41 -8.33 -0.55
C LEU A 585 -26.60 -7.16 0.42
N ASP A 586 -27.16 -7.41 1.60
CA ASP A 586 -27.40 -6.41 2.64
C ASP A 586 -26.10 -5.69 3.02
N HIS A 587 -25.02 -6.45 3.18
CA HIS A 587 -23.70 -5.89 3.48
C HIS A 587 -23.16 -5.01 2.34
N ARG A 588 -23.33 -5.42 1.08
CA ARG A 588 -22.93 -4.62 -0.10
C ARG A 588 -23.72 -3.31 -0.16
N ILE A 589 -25.03 -3.35 0.09
CA ILE A 589 -25.89 -2.16 0.14
C ILE A 589 -25.43 -1.23 1.25
N LEU A 590 -25.27 -1.74 2.48
CA LEU A 590 -24.78 -0.95 3.63
C LEU A 590 -23.41 -0.32 3.37
N THR A 591 -22.52 -1.04 2.67
CA THR A 591 -21.21 -0.52 2.27
C THR A 591 -21.34 0.65 1.30
N CYS A 592 -22.13 0.51 0.24
CA CYS A 592 -22.40 1.60 -0.70
C CYS A 592 -23.05 2.80 -0.02
N THR A 593 -24.03 2.58 0.85
CA THR A 593 -24.69 3.63 1.65
C THR A 593 -23.70 4.32 2.57
N THR A 594 -22.77 3.58 3.19
CA THR A 594 -21.72 4.15 4.05
C THR A 594 -20.78 5.04 3.25
N VAL A 595 -20.29 4.60 2.08
CA VAL A 595 -19.45 5.40 1.19
C VAL A 595 -20.18 6.67 0.76
N ALA A 596 -21.41 6.53 0.26
CA ALA A 596 -22.23 7.67 -0.17
C ALA A 596 -22.48 8.66 0.98
N SER A 597 -22.71 8.17 2.20
CA SER A 597 -22.94 9.00 3.40
C SER A 597 -21.69 9.77 3.82
N VAL A 598 -20.50 9.15 3.74
CA VAL A 598 -19.21 9.84 3.99
C VAL A 598 -18.99 10.94 2.96
N LEU A 599 -19.19 10.65 1.67
CA LEU A 599 -19.03 11.63 0.60
C LEU A 599 -20.04 12.77 0.71
N THR A 600 -21.29 12.45 1.08
CA THR A 600 -22.34 13.45 1.36
C THR A 600 -21.95 14.33 2.54
N LEU A 601 -21.48 13.75 3.65
CA LEU A 601 -20.99 14.50 4.80
C LEU A 601 -19.85 15.45 4.40
N PHE A 602 -18.91 14.97 3.59
CA PHE A 602 -17.81 15.76 3.05
C PHE A 602 -18.32 16.91 2.18
N ALA A 603 -19.26 16.67 1.26
CA ALA A 603 -19.86 17.69 0.41
C ALA A 603 -20.63 18.74 1.24
N LEU A 604 -21.42 18.33 2.22
CA LEU A 604 -22.12 19.23 3.15
C LEU A 604 -21.14 20.13 3.91
N SER A 605 -19.97 19.60 4.26
CA SER A 605 -18.91 20.34 4.94
C SER A 605 -18.28 21.45 4.09
N ARG A 606 -18.38 21.37 2.75
CA ARG A 606 -17.85 22.36 1.79
C ARG A 606 -18.78 23.54 1.53
N ARG A 607 -20.04 23.49 2.00
CA ARG A 607 -20.96 24.63 1.90
C ARG A 607 -20.37 25.85 2.61
N ALA A 608 -20.43 27.02 1.97
CA ALA A 608 -19.78 28.25 2.47
C ALA A 608 -20.12 28.56 3.95
N ARG A 609 -21.40 28.40 4.33
CA ARG A 609 -21.90 28.60 5.71
C ARG A 609 -21.22 27.71 6.76
N VAL A 610 -20.83 26.49 6.39
CA VAL A 610 -20.19 25.52 7.28
C VAL A 610 -18.68 25.70 7.23
N LEU A 611 -18.12 25.86 6.02
CA LEU A 611 -16.70 25.97 5.80
C LEU A 611 -16.08 27.17 6.52
N SER A 612 -16.74 28.34 6.52
CA SER A 612 -16.24 29.57 7.14
C SER A 612 -16.01 29.48 8.65
N VAL A 613 -16.80 28.65 9.35
CA VAL A 613 -16.76 28.52 10.82
C VAL A 613 -16.07 27.25 11.31
N MET A 614 -15.70 26.34 10.40
CA MET A 614 -15.21 25.01 10.75
C MET A 614 -13.74 25.04 11.21
N PRO A 615 -13.43 24.49 12.40
CA PRO A 615 -12.04 24.36 12.88
C PRO A 615 -11.17 23.47 11.97
N GLN A 616 -9.88 23.78 11.86
CA GLN A 616 -8.95 23.03 11.00
C GLN A 616 -8.87 21.52 11.35
N ASN A 617 -8.91 21.18 12.64
CA ASN A 617 -8.89 19.78 13.08
C ASN A 617 -10.12 18.99 12.61
N VAL A 618 -11.27 19.64 12.45
CA VAL A 618 -12.48 19.02 11.90
C VAL A 618 -12.33 18.79 10.40
N ARG A 619 -11.79 19.78 9.68
CA ARG A 619 -11.49 19.66 8.23
C ARG A 619 -10.55 18.50 7.95
N ASN A 620 -9.46 18.39 8.70
CA ASN A 620 -8.52 17.27 8.57
C ASN A 620 -9.18 15.93 8.92
N GLY A 621 -10.08 15.91 9.90
CA GLY A 621 -10.86 14.72 10.26
C GLY A 621 -11.79 14.25 9.14
N LEU A 622 -12.47 15.18 8.46
CA LEU A 622 -13.33 14.87 7.32
C LEU A 622 -12.55 14.30 6.13
N VAL A 623 -11.42 14.89 5.77
CA VAL A 623 -10.53 14.36 4.72
C VAL A 623 -10.00 12.98 5.10
N GLY A 624 -9.56 12.81 6.35
CA GLY A 624 -9.12 11.51 6.87
C GLY A 624 -10.22 10.45 6.78
N LEU A 625 -11.47 10.81 7.07
CA LEU A 625 -12.61 9.89 6.95
C LEU A 625 -12.89 9.46 5.52
N VAL A 626 -12.72 10.37 4.54
CA VAL A 626 -12.79 10.02 3.11
C VAL A 626 -11.71 9.02 2.74
N HIS A 627 -10.46 9.23 3.16
CA HIS A 627 -9.39 8.26 2.88
C HIS A 627 -9.67 6.88 3.52
N LEU A 628 -10.15 6.86 4.77
CA LEU A 628 -10.46 5.62 5.46
C LEU A 628 -11.60 4.86 4.77
N VAL A 629 -12.66 5.53 4.32
CA VAL A 629 -13.76 4.84 3.64
C VAL A 629 -13.35 4.34 2.25
N SER A 630 -12.51 5.10 1.53
CA SER A 630 -11.96 4.65 0.24
C SER A 630 -11.08 3.42 0.39
N LEU A 631 -10.19 3.41 1.40
CA LEU A 631 -9.37 2.25 1.71
C LEU A 631 -10.22 1.05 2.12
N GLN A 632 -11.22 1.26 2.99
CA GLN A 632 -12.08 0.18 3.45
C GLN A 632 -12.91 -0.45 2.33
N PHE A 633 -13.42 0.38 1.42
CA PHE A 633 -14.12 -0.08 0.23
C PHE A 633 -13.19 -0.89 -0.67
N ALA A 634 -11.96 -0.42 -0.92
CA ALA A 634 -10.97 -1.15 -1.72
C ALA A 634 -10.61 -2.50 -1.08
N LEU A 635 -10.39 -2.54 0.23
CA LEU A 635 -10.13 -3.78 0.97
C LEU A 635 -11.31 -4.75 0.85
N GLY A 636 -12.55 -4.27 0.94
CA GLY A 636 -13.75 -5.11 0.78
C GLY A 636 -13.88 -5.66 -0.63
N TYR A 637 -13.67 -4.80 -1.64
CA TYR A 637 -13.64 -5.18 -3.05
C TYR A 637 -12.60 -6.26 -3.33
N PHE A 638 -11.35 -6.08 -2.89
CA PHE A 638 -10.30 -7.08 -3.11
C PHE A 638 -10.51 -8.36 -2.30
N THR A 639 -11.04 -8.27 -1.07
CA THR A 639 -11.42 -9.46 -0.29
C THR A 639 -12.44 -10.29 -1.06
N LEU A 640 -13.40 -9.64 -1.71
CA LEU A 640 -14.44 -10.31 -2.47
C LEU A 640 -13.91 -10.94 -3.78
N VAL A 641 -13.22 -10.15 -4.60
CA VAL A 641 -12.77 -10.56 -5.95
C VAL A 641 -11.70 -11.66 -5.89
N TYR A 642 -10.88 -11.67 -4.84
CA TYR A 642 -9.85 -12.70 -4.67
C TYR A 642 -10.30 -13.90 -3.82
N LEU A 643 -11.61 -14.13 -3.66
CA LEU A 643 -12.15 -15.29 -2.93
C LEU A 643 -11.74 -15.34 -1.46
N VAL A 644 -11.90 -14.22 -0.75
CA VAL A 644 -11.68 -14.04 0.69
C VAL A 644 -10.29 -14.53 1.18
N PRO A 645 -9.16 -14.03 0.62
CA PRO A 645 -7.86 -14.39 1.15
C PRO A 645 -7.71 -13.92 2.60
N ILE A 646 -7.21 -14.78 3.48
CA ILE A 646 -7.09 -14.50 4.92
C ILE A 646 -6.42 -13.15 5.21
N PRO A 647 -5.30 -12.75 4.55
CA PRO A 647 -4.68 -11.44 4.81
C PRO A 647 -5.58 -10.26 4.42
N LEU A 648 -6.32 -10.36 3.32
CA LEU A 648 -7.24 -9.30 2.88
C LEU A 648 -8.48 -9.23 3.78
N ALA A 649 -9.04 -10.37 4.16
CA ALA A 649 -10.16 -10.44 5.10
C ALA A 649 -9.79 -9.84 6.46
N ALA A 650 -8.61 -10.18 6.99
CA ALA A 650 -8.07 -9.62 8.22
C ALA A 650 -7.81 -8.11 8.10
N ALA A 651 -7.22 -7.66 6.98
CA ALA A 651 -7.01 -6.24 6.71
C ALA A 651 -8.33 -5.48 6.60
N HIS A 652 -9.35 -6.06 5.97
CA HIS A 652 -10.70 -5.49 5.86
C HIS A 652 -11.38 -5.36 7.23
N GLN A 653 -11.24 -6.35 8.12
CA GLN A 653 -11.73 -6.27 9.50
C GLN A 653 -11.02 -5.16 10.29
N ALA A 654 -9.69 -5.05 10.15
CA ALA A 654 -8.90 -3.98 10.78
C ALA A 654 -9.27 -2.59 10.22
N GLY A 655 -9.48 -2.48 8.91
CA GLY A 655 -9.90 -1.25 8.25
C GLY A 655 -11.31 -0.81 8.69
N ALA A 656 -12.22 -1.75 9.00
CA ALA A 656 -13.54 -1.44 9.54
C ALA A 656 -13.43 -0.75 10.92
N LEU A 657 -12.54 -1.24 11.78
CA LEU A 657 -12.23 -0.61 13.07
C LEU A 657 -11.58 0.77 12.89
N ALA A 658 -10.68 0.91 11.91
CA ALA A 658 -10.05 2.18 11.60
C ALA A 658 -11.07 3.22 11.08
N LEU A 659 -12.01 2.81 10.23
CA LEU A 659 -13.09 3.65 9.74
C LEU A 659 -14.01 4.11 10.88
N LEU A 660 -14.42 3.20 11.77
CA LEU A 660 -15.19 3.54 12.96
C LEU A 660 -14.42 4.52 13.87
N THR A 661 -13.12 4.29 14.05
CA THR A 661 -12.23 5.18 14.81
C THR A 661 -12.23 6.58 14.21
N GLY A 662 -12.10 6.70 12.87
CA GLY A 662 -12.17 7.98 12.17
C GLY A 662 -13.49 8.71 12.41
N ALA A 663 -14.62 7.99 12.33
CA ALA A 663 -15.95 8.55 12.58
C ALA A 663 -16.11 9.03 14.03
N LEU A 664 -15.67 8.23 15.01
CA LEU A 664 -15.69 8.58 16.44
C LEU A 664 -14.80 9.78 16.76
N VAL A 665 -13.60 9.84 16.18
CA VAL A 665 -12.67 10.97 16.34
C VAL A 665 -13.27 12.24 15.74
N LEU A 666 -13.89 12.16 14.56
CA LEU A 666 -14.57 13.29 13.95
C LEU A 666 -15.75 13.77 14.83
N GLY A 667 -16.58 12.85 15.32
CA GLY A 667 -17.66 13.14 16.24
C GLY A 667 -17.17 13.78 17.54
N HIS A 668 -16.06 13.29 18.09
CA HIS A 668 -15.42 13.86 19.28
C HIS A 668 -14.94 15.30 19.05
N ARG A 669 -14.37 15.60 17.86
CA ARG A 669 -13.91 16.95 17.48
C ARG A 669 -15.06 17.92 17.24
N LEU A 670 -16.23 17.43 16.83
CA LEU A 670 -17.42 18.23 16.56
C LEU A 670 -18.31 18.45 17.78
N ARG A 671 -18.16 17.63 18.82
CA ARG A 671 -18.93 17.72 20.07
C ARG A 671 -18.44 18.87 20.94
N LEU A 672 -19.38 19.65 21.48
CA LEU A 672 -19.09 20.65 22.51
C LEU A 672 -19.13 20.01 23.92
N PRO A 673 -17.98 19.86 24.61
CA PRO A 673 -17.96 19.34 25.97
C PRO A 673 -18.29 20.41 27.02
N LYS A 674 -19.51 20.38 27.56
CA LYS A 674 -19.94 21.33 28.61
C LYS A 674 -19.02 21.31 29.83
N SER A 675 -18.53 20.14 30.27
CA SER A 675 -17.63 20.00 31.42
C SER A 675 -16.27 20.66 31.17
N THR A 676 -15.64 20.42 30.01
CA THR A 676 -14.36 21.03 29.64
C THR A 676 -14.50 22.54 29.50
N LEU A 677 -15.60 23.02 28.92
CA LEU A 677 -15.88 24.46 28.82
C LEU A 677 -15.94 25.12 30.20
N MET A 678 -16.64 24.51 31.16
CA MET A 678 -16.70 25.01 32.55
C MET A 678 -15.32 25.00 33.22
N LEU A 679 -14.52 23.95 33.01
CA LEU A 679 -13.16 23.85 33.56
C LEU A 679 -12.24 24.96 33.01
N VAL A 680 -12.25 25.17 31.70
CA VAL A 680 -11.48 26.22 31.02
C VAL A 680 -11.90 27.61 31.51
N GLN A 681 -13.20 27.88 31.61
CA GLN A 681 -13.70 29.17 32.12
C GLN A 681 -13.26 29.43 33.57
N ARG A 682 -13.37 28.43 34.46
CA ARG A 682 -12.87 28.54 35.83
C ARG A 682 -11.37 28.80 35.89
N ARG A 683 -10.58 28.11 35.06
CA ARG A 683 -9.12 28.30 35.00
C ARG A 683 -8.75 29.70 34.53
N LEU A 684 -9.45 30.26 33.54
CA LEU A 684 -9.24 31.64 33.09
C LEU A 684 -9.56 32.65 34.19
N MET A 685 -10.68 32.47 34.91
CA MET A 685 -11.03 33.33 36.05
C MET A 685 -9.96 33.29 37.15
N GLN A 686 -9.33 32.14 37.38
CA GLN A 686 -8.24 32.00 38.34
C GLN A 686 -6.93 32.65 37.90
N LEU A 687 -6.67 32.76 36.58
CA LEU A 687 -5.48 33.42 36.04
C LEU A 687 -5.63 34.95 35.94
N GLN A 688 -6.86 35.45 36.01
CA GLN A 688 -7.20 36.87 35.98
C GLN A 688 -7.31 37.50 37.39
N ARG A 689 -7.38 36.68 38.43
CA ARG A 689 -7.23 37.07 39.83
C ARG A 689 -5.77 36.90 40.23
#